data_AF-A0A7Y2HW23-F1
#
_entry.id   AF-A0A7Y2HW23-F1
#
_cell.length_a   1.000
_cell.length_b   1.000
_cell.length_c   1.000
_cell.angle_alpha   90.00
_cell.angle_beta   90.00
_cell.angle_gamma   90.00
#
_symmetry.space_group_name_H-M   'P 1'
#
loop_
_entity.id
_entity.type
_entity.pdbx_description
1 polymer ?
#
loop_
_entity_poly.entity_id
_entity_poly.type
_entity_poly.pdbx_seq_one_letter_code
_entity_poly.pdbx_strand_id
1 'polypeptide(L)'
;MRHCMRTPIARPLPFVSVRFVALVLLVAVSGSGGCDREQTAAGTPAAAAGAPPSADAGATPGGVAAVVQNVGLVTEGYVDDDACTACHREAVESFQQSGMSRTLVPATPENIFEDWQKDYYHEASKRHYEMRERDGGFYITRYQKTPDGARFNVLERRVEYVIGSGAHSRTYLYTNEAGEIYQFPIAWHAELGDFAMHNGFTQANHRGFGRRVQRQCIGCHTAYTDVPDGSDVFGHPHVFPHPLPHGIGCQRCHGGGAEHIRLAHDMDVSNEAVRAAIVNPPELTGQTHEDLCLQCHMEPASRIPSVSTRFGEGWFAFQPGDSLADQRFYANFGDETMQRQRFEANHHGYRMRMSKCYTESAGAFTCTTCHNPHDRPAPERRIEYYREKCYGCHAIDECDLESMQAAGASMPFVADVAADDCASCHMPLRRAHDLVHELNTDHWIRREPPSEDLLAPRSEEPPLIAPASDYWPERGLDPVQRALHVALIDLQLGANPANTERFARALEEAKPTAARPYFYLASAYQRQGRSAEALELFRTAAGYGPDLPLVQFELGRQLLQRNDLAGAQKQFDRVMAMAPDLPEAYLGKALVAMRQRNAPAATAALEEVIRLRPQDLNAHNQLAGVFMQTRQVERGIEAFDKLLAMEPGSMEAYKQIGLAQIYLGQPERALAMLSRGLVIQPAHAGLMEAMAAALVYAKRYDQALAAASAAARAPSADRANCTMLTGLAQHGLGQPAAKETLMQGLTAARAQPTNSSLRGMLTRSATQILQTP
;
A
#
# COMPACT_ATOMS: atom_id res chain seq x y z
N MET A 1 -6.01 11.97 -21.17
CA MET A 1 -5.74 10.61 -21.71
C MET A 1 -4.71 9.95 -20.78
N ARG A 2 -5.17 9.19 -19.78
CA ARG A 2 -5.00 7.72 -19.65
C ARG A 2 -3.56 7.22 -19.89
N HIS A 3 -2.71 7.19 -18.86
CA HIS A 3 -1.86 6.06 -18.41
C HIS A 3 -0.78 6.57 -17.43
N CYS A 4 -0.32 5.69 -16.52
CA CYS A 4 0.82 5.85 -15.59
C CYS A 4 0.56 6.33 -14.15
N MET A 5 -0.27 5.57 -13.42
CA MET A 5 0.03 5.14 -12.04
C MET A 5 -0.34 3.67 -11.95
N ARG A 6 0.60 2.76 -12.26
CA ARG A 6 0.40 1.31 -12.14
C ARG A 6 1.72 0.61 -11.78
N THR A 7 1.90 0.34 -10.49
CA THR A 7 2.67 -0.80 -9.98
C THR A 7 1.77 -1.63 -9.05
N PRO A 8 2.02 -2.95 -8.98
CA PRO A 8 1.40 -3.90 -9.87
C PRO A 8 -0.13 -3.94 -9.69
N ILE A 9 -0.84 -3.69 -10.78
CA ILE A 9 -2.17 -4.26 -10.94
C ILE A 9 -1.93 -5.75 -11.19
N ALA A 10 -2.15 -6.60 -10.17
CA ALA A 10 -2.84 -7.85 -10.46
C ALA A 10 -4.10 -7.42 -11.20
N ARG A 11 -4.13 -7.61 -12.53
CA ARG A 11 -5.37 -7.39 -13.28
C ARG A 11 -6.42 -8.22 -12.52
N PRO A 12 -7.62 -7.68 -12.21
CA PRO A 12 -8.72 -8.60 -11.97
C PRO A 12 -8.69 -9.56 -13.15
N LEU A 13 -8.59 -10.84 -12.84
CA LEU A 13 -8.35 -11.90 -13.80
C LEU A 13 -9.16 -11.65 -15.07
N PRO A 14 -8.60 -11.81 -16.28
CA PRO A 14 -9.48 -12.05 -17.40
C PRO A 14 -10.32 -13.27 -17.02
N PHE A 15 -11.64 -13.10 -17.07
CA PHE A 15 -12.62 -14.16 -16.87
C PHE A 15 -12.08 -15.47 -17.46
N VAL A 16 -11.94 -16.51 -16.64
CA VAL A 16 -11.89 -17.86 -17.18
C VAL A 16 -13.28 -18.10 -17.75
N SER A 17 -13.48 -17.72 -19.01
CA SER A 17 -14.59 -18.21 -19.81
C SER A 17 -14.33 -19.70 -20.01
N VAL A 18 -14.81 -20.49 -19.04
CA VAL A 18 -14.83 -21.94 -19.15
C VAL A 18 -15.71 -22.27 -20.36
N ARG A 19 -15.06 -22.65 -21.46
CA ARG A 19 -15.71 -23.13 -22.68
C ARG A 19 -16.62 -24.31 -22.32
N PHE A 20 -17.90 -24.20 -22.67
CA PHE A 20 -18.86 -25.30 -22.62
C PHE A 20 -18.60 -26.24 -23.81
N VAL A 21 -18.22 -27.48 -23.54
CA VAL A 21 -18.52 -28.63 -24.42
C VAL A 21 -19.49 -29.48 -23.63
N ALA A 22 -20.76 -29.45 -24.03
CA ALA A 22 -21.77 -30.35 -23.49
C ALA A 22 -21.67 -31.68 -24.25
N LEU A 23 -21.22 -32.74 -23.57
CA LEU A 23 -21.45 -34.10 -24.03
C LEU A 23 -22.35 -34.78 -22.99
N VAL A 24 -23.60 -35.01 -23.39
CA VAL A 24 -24.58 -35.80 -22.65
C VAL A 24 -24.27 -37.28 -22.90
N LEU A 25 -24.07 -38.05 -21.84
CA LEU A 25 -24.16 -39.51 -21.90
C LEU A 25 -24.75 -40.05 -20.59
N LEU A 26 -25.99 -40.53 -20.70
CA LEU A 26 -26.70 -41.40 -19.77
C LEU A 26 -26.14 -42.82 -19.88
N VAL A 27 -25.82 -43.49 -18.76
CA VAL A 27 -26.11 -44.92 -18.52
C VAL A 27 -26.28 -45.17 -17.00
N ALA A 28 -27.21 -46.05 -16.68
CA ALA A 28 -27.75 -46.40 -15.37
C ALA A 28 -27.03 -47.58 -14.66
N VAL A 29 -27.09 -47.52 -13.32
CA VAL A 29 -27.38 -48.55 -12.30
C VAL A 29 -26.76 -49.97 -12.39
N SER A 30 -26.02 -50.34 -11.33
CA SER A 30 -26.12 -51.57 -10.50
C SER A 30 -25.01 -51.48 -9.42
N GLY A 31 -25.14 -51.83 -8.13
CA GLY A 31 -26.08 -52.67 -7.39
C GLY A 31 -25.34 -53.90 -6.85
N SER A 32 -25.11 -53.96 -5.52
CA SER A 32 -24.54 -55.05 -4.65
C SER A 32 -23.24 -54.62 -3.93
N GLY A 33 -22.92 -54.93 -2.67
CA GLY A 33 -23.55 -55.73 -1.60
C GLY A 33 -22.44 -56.20 -0.61
N GLY A 34 -22.73 -56.29 0.71
CA GLY A 34 -21.99 -57.03 1.77
C GLY A 34 -20.71 -56.38 2.33
N CYS A 35 -20.61 -56.01 3.62
CA CYS A 35 -20.46 -56.79 4.88
C CYS A 35 -19.06 -57.37 5.14
N ASP A 36 -18.42 -56.89 6.23
CA ASP A 36 -17.70 -57.59 7.32
C ASP A 36 -16.55 -56.72 7.90
N ARG A 37 -16.68 -56.22 9.15
CA ARG A 37 -16.24 -56.77 10.45
C ARG A 37 -14.71 -56.72 10.65
N GLU A 38 -14.25 -55.79 11.50
CA GLU A 38 -13.78 -55.99 12.89
C GLU A 38 -12.27 -56.29 12.98
N GLN A 39 -11.48 -55.36 13.56
CA GLN A 39 -10.69 -55.66 14.75
C GLN A 39 -10.07 -54.40 15.39
N THR A 40 -10.06 -54.49 16.72
CA THR A 40 -9.83 -53.53 17.79
C THR A 40 -8.36 -53.37 18.18
N ALA A 41 -7.99 -52.19 18.70
CA ALA A 41 -7.25 -51.96 19.97
C ALA A 41 -6.87 -50.45 20.04
N ALA A 42 -7.54 -49.61 20.82
CA ALA A 42 -7.37 -49.37 22.27
C ALA A 42 -6.08 -48.62 22.64
N GLY A 43 -6.23 -47.38 23.14
CA GLY A 43 -5.14 -46.60 23.74
C GLY A 43 -5.36 -45.08 23.81
N THR A 44 -6.41 -44.61 24.49
CA THR A 44 -6.54 -43.25 25.10
C THR A 44 -5.87 -43.25 26.49
N PRO A 45 -5.51 -42.11 27.15
CA PRO A 45 -6.25 -40.84 27.32
C PRO A 45 -5.40 -39.55 27.06
N ALA A 46 -5.94 -38.39 26.66
CA ALA A 46 -6.95 -37.48 27.23
C ALA A 46 -6.48 -36.66 28.47
N ALA A 47 -6.33 -35.34 28.28
CA ALA A 47 -6.63 -34.20 29.19
C ALA A 47 -5.91 -32.95 28.61
N ALA A 48 -6.52 -31.88 28.08
CA ALA A 48 -7.57 -30.98 28.59
C ALA A 48 -7.21 -30.29 29.92
N ALA A 49 -6.87 -29.01 29.85
CA ALA A 49 -7.43 -27.89 30.62
C ALA A 49 -6.38 -26.81 30.99
N GLY A 50 -6.81 -25.55 30.94
CA GLY A 50 -6.45 -24.58 31.97
C GLY A 50 -5.63 -23.38 31.50
N ALA A 51 -6.31 -22.30 31.12
CA ALA A 51 -5.79 -20.96 31.34
C ALA A 51 -5.77 -20.64 32.86
N PRO A 52 -4.83 -19.82 33.33
CA PRO A 52 -5.00 -19.05 34.57
C PRO A 52 -4.69 -17.54 34.38
N PRO A 53 -4.98 -16.69 35.38
CA PRO A 53 -5.57 -15.36 35.21
C PRO A 53 -4.64 -14.18 35.56
N SER A 54 -5.22 -12.97 35.46
CA SER A 54 -4.65 -11.65 35.76
C SER A 54 -4.34 -11.36 37.24
N ALA A 55 -3.26 -10.60 37.43
CA ALA A 55 -2.92 -9.60 38.46
C ALA A 55 -2.78 -10.02 39.94
N ASP A 56 -1.58 -9.77 40.50
CA ASP A 56 -1.46 -9.10 41.80
C ASP A 56 -0.09 -8.44 42.01
N ALA A 57 -0.10 -7.29 42.70
CA ALA A 57 1.06 -6.45 43.01
C ALA A 57 1.80 -6.93 44.27
N GLY A 58 3.13 -6.94 44.24
CA GLY A 58 3.98 -7.20 45.40
C GLY A 58 5.44 -6.85 45.13
N ALA A 59 5.93 -5.80 45.79
CA ALA A 59 7.31 -5.33 45.68
C ALA A 59 8.26 -6.21 46.51
N THR A 60 9.38 -6.66 45.89
CA THR A 60 10.60 -7.11 46.59
C THR A 60 11.86 -6.87 45.74
N PRO A 61 13.04 -6.65 46.35
CA PRO A 61 14.19 -6.03 45.70
C PRO A 61 15.25 -7.02 45.19
N GLY A 62 15.88 -6.65 44.06
CA GLY A 62 17.29 -6.92 43.75
C GLY A 62 17.67 -8.31 43.21
N GLY A 63 18.09 -8.36 41.93
CA GLY A 63 18.83 -9.50 41.39
C GLY A 63 18.85 -9.55 39.87
N VAL A 64 20.04 -9.39 39.30
CA VAL A 64 20.43 -9.25 37.88
C VAL A 64 19.82 -10.28 36.90
N ALA A 65 19.23 -11.38 37.38
CA ALA A 65 18.52 -12.34 36.53
C ALA A 65 17.13 -11.86 36.05
N ALA A 66 16.49 -10.93 36.76
CA ALA A 66 15.13 -10.48 36.44
C ALA A 66 15.07 -9.44 35.31
N VAL A 67 16.17 -8.70 35.05
CA VAL A 67 16.23 -7.68 33.98
C VAL A 67 16.40 -8.33 32.60
N VAL A 68 16.88 -9.59 32.55
CA VAL A 68 17.12 -10.32 31.30
C VAL A 68 16.00 -11.33 30.98
N GLN A 69 15.06 -11.59 31.91
CA GLN A 69 14.07 -12.66 31.75
C GLN A 69 12.62 -12.20 31.45
N ASN A 70 12.39 -10.94 31.09
CA ASN A 70 11.04 -10.50 30.70
C ASN A 70 11.02 -9.41 29.62
N VAL A 71 11.91 -9.52 28.62
CA VAL A 71 11.81 -8.71 27.40
C VAL A 71 11.58 -9.67 26.24
N GLY A 72 10.33 -9.72 25.77
CA GLY A 72 9.96 -10.55 24.62
C GLY A 72 10.62 -10.00 23.36
N LEU A 73 11.80 -10.57 23.05
CA LEU A 73 12.58 -10.53 21.81
C LEU A 73 12.83 -9.16 21.16
N VAL A 74 14.12 -8.88 20.97
CA VAL A 74 14.62 -8.00 19.91
C VAL A 74 15.72 -8.84 19.23
N THR A 75 15.84 -8.77 17.92
CA THR A 75 16.90 -9.41 17.11
C THR A 75 18.24 -9.47 17.84
N GLU A 76 19.04 -10.53 17.63
CA GLU A 76 20.30 -10.77 18.35
C GLU A 76 21.15 -9.48 18.44
N GLY A 77 21.33 -8.95 19.66
CA GLY A 77 22.09 -7.72 19.92
C GLY A 77 21.30 -6.45 20.26
N TYR A 78 19.97 -6.44 20.17
CA TYR A 78 19.13 -5.27 20.48
C TYR A 78 18.31 -5.42 21.78
N VAL A 79 17.81 -4.32 22.31
CA VAL A 79 16.96 -4.25 23.53
C VAL A 79 15.74 -3.36 23.34
N ASP A 80 14.79 -3.38 24.27
CA ASP A 80 13.74 -2.35 24.32
C ASP A 80 14.37 -0.98 24.64
N ASP A 81 13.89 0.10 24.00
CA ASP A 81 14.44 1.44 24.21
C ASP A 81 14.27 1.93 25.66
N ASP A 82 13.27 1.43 26.40
CA ASP A 82 13.07 1.75 27.82
C ASP A 82 14.26 1.31 28.69
N ALA A 83 15.03 0.31 28.25
CA ALA A 83 16.23 -0.14 28.94
C ALA A 83 17.31 0.98 29.03
N CYS A 84 17.35 1.89 28.05
CA CYS A 84 18.29 3.01 28.04
C CYS A 84 18.00 4.03 29.16
N THR A 85 16.74 4.17 29.58
CA THR A 85 16.28 5.17 30.57
C THR A 85 16.90 4.97 31.95
N ALA A 86 17.28 3.73 32.30
CA ALA A 86 17.88 3.42 33.59
C ALA A 86 19.21 4.15 33.82
N CYS A 87 20.00 4.33 32.76
CA CYS A 87 21.32 4.97 32.81
C CYS A 87 21.34 6.37 32.15
N HIS A 88 20.45 6.63 31.17
CA HIS A 88 20.47 7.83 30.31
C HIS A 88 19.20 8.67 30.38
N ARG A 89 18.54 8.72 31.55
CA ARG A 89 17.24 9.39 31.74
C ARG A 89 17.12 10.76 31.08
N GLU A 90 18.06 11.66 31.34
CA GLU A 90 18.02 13.04 30.80
C GLU A 90 18.04 13.07 29.27
N ALA A 91 18.91 12.27 28.64
CA ALA A 91 19.00 12.19 27.18
C ALA A 91 17.73 11.58 26.57
N VAL A 92 17.16 10.54 27.20
CA VAL A 92 15.92 9.91 26.76
C VAL A 92 14.75 10.89 26.86
N GLU A 93 14.56 11.54 28.01
CA GLU A 93 13.49 12.52 28.23
C GLU A 93 13.59 13.69 27.25
N SER A 94 14.81 14.16 26.94
CA SER A 94 15.04 15.19 25.94
C SER A 94 14.67 14.70 24.53
N PHE A 95 15.16 13.53 24.12
CA PHE A 95 14.87 12.96 22.79
C PHE A 95 13.37 12.68 22.59
N GLN A 96 12.65 12.28 23.63
CA GLN A 96 11.21 12.06 23.61
C GLN A 96 10.42 13.33 23.22
N GLN A 97 10.97 14.53 23.42
CA GLN A 97 10.36 15.80 22.99
C GLN A 97 10.58 16.10 21.49
N SER A 98 11.43 15.33 20.82
CA SER A 98 11.71 15.48 19.39
C SER A 98 10.50 15.08 18.53
N GLY A 99 10.56 15.40 17.23
CA GLY A 99 9.63 14.84 16.25
C GLY A 99 9.97 13.38 15.92
N MET A 100 11.24 12.99 16.05
CA MET A 100 11.75 11.67 15.66
C MET A 100 11.20 10.56 16.56
N SER A 101 11.14 10.79 17.87
CA SER A 101 10.54 9.86 18.85
C SER A 101 9.02 9.69 18.70
N ARG A 102 8.35 10.55 17.91
CA ARG A 102 6.89 10.57 17.72
C ARG A 102 6.50 10.39 16.26
N THR A 103 7.38 9.84 15.44
CA THR A 103 7.08 9.52 14.03
C THR A 103 6.03 8.43 13.89
N LEU A 104 5.84 7.59 14.91
CA LEU A 104 4.74 6.65 15.04
C LEU A 104 4.33 6.53 16.51
N VAL A 105 3.04 6.71 16.78
CA VAL A 105 2.45 6.58 18.13
C VAL A 105 1.15 5.79 18.10
N PRO A 106 0.75 5.11 19.18
CA PRO A 106 -0.56 4.47 19.26
C PRO A 106 -1.67 5.53 19.32
N ALA A 107 -2.83 5.22 18.74
CA ALA A 107 -3.99 6.10 18.71
C ALA A 107 -4.75 6.05 20.04
N THR A 108 -4.28 6.81 21.02
CA THR A 108 -4.89 6.99 22.35
C THR A 108 -5.26 8.46 22.59
N PRO A 109 -6.14 8.77 23.55
CA PRO A 109 -6.50 10.14 23.88
C PRO A 109 -5.31 11.04 24.25
N GLU A 110 -4.24 10.48 24.83
CA GLU A 110 -3.02 11.21 25.17
C GLU A 110 -2.19 11.59 23.94
N ASN A 111 -2.29 10.80 22.87
CA ASN A 111 -1.50 10.96 21.65
C ASN A 111 -2.26 11.67 20.53
N ILE A 112 -3.56 11.89 20.67
CA ILE A 112 -4.41 12.52 19.66
C ILE A 112 -4.85 13.90 20.16
N PHE A 113 -4.56 14.92 19.37
CA PHE A 113 -4.91 16.31 19.66
C PHE A 113 -5.91 16.88 18.64
N GLU A 114 -6.15 16.17 17.55
CA GLU A 114 -7.04 16.57 16.48
C GLU A 114 -8.52 16.49 16.91
N ASP A 115 -9.41 17.25 16.27
CA ASP A 115 -10.85 17.16 16.52
C ASP A 115 -11.47 15.95 15.80
N TRP A 116 -11.72 14.87 16.54
CA TRP A 116 -12.32 13.64 16.01
C TRP A 116 -13.86 13.66 15.98
N GLN A 117 -14.50 14.82 15.89
CA GLN A 117 -15.95 14.92 15.63
C GLN A 117 -16.21 15.62 14.28
N LYS A 118 -15.49 15.18 13.25
CA LYS A 118 -15.43 15.81 11.93
C LYS A 118 -15.99 14.93 10.82
N ASP A 119 -16.55 15.59 9.81
CA ASP A 119 -17.06 14.99 8.59
C ASP A 119 -16.27 15.53 7.39
N TYR A 120 -15.92 14.66 6.47
CA TYR A 120 -15.24 15.03 5.23
C TYR A 120 -15.94 14.40 4.02
N TYR A 121 -16.13 15.17 2.96
CA TYR A 121 -16.70 14.68 1.72
C TYR A 121 -15.72 14.82 0.56
N HIS A 122 -15.35 13.68 -0.02
CA HIS A 122 -14.45 13.63 -1.16
C HIS A 122 -15.23 13.60 -2.47
N GLU A 123 -15.39 14.77 -3.08
CA GLU A 123 -16.20 14.98 -4.29
C GLU A 123 -15.82 14.07 -5.46
N ALA A 124 -14.52 13.84 -5.70
CA ALA A 124 -14.06 13.00 -6.82
C ALA A 124 -14.51 11.54 -6.71
N SER A 125 -14.48 10.98 -5.50
CA SER A 125 -14.87 9.58 -5.25
C SER A 125 -16.34 9.41 -4.80
N LYS A 126 -17.04 10.52 -4.55
CA LYS A 126 -18.39 10.55 -3.96
C LYS A 126 -18.48 9.85 -2.59
N ARG A 127 -17.37 9.81 -1.85
CA ARG A 127 -17.27 9.14 -0.53
C ARG A 127 -17.31 10.18 0.58
N HIS A 128 -18.09 9.88 1.60
CA HIS A 128 -18.07 10.57 2.89
C HIS A 128 -17.17 9.81 3.86
N TYR A 129 -16.51 10.56 4.73
CA TYR A 129 -15.70 10.07 5.83
C TYR A 129 -16.16 10.74 7.11
N GLU A 130 -16.29 9.96 8.17
CA GLU A 130 -16.62 10.43 9.51
C GLU A 130 -15.50 9.99 10.44
N MET A 131 -14.85 10.96 11.08
CA MET A 131 -13.92 10.73 12.18
C MET A 131 -14.72 10.82 13.46
N ARG A 132 -14.65 9.78 14.31
CA ARG A 132 -15.40 9.70 15.57
C ARG A 132 -14.53 9.11 16.68
N GLU A 133 -14.58 9.73 17.85
CA GLU A 133 -14.10 9.15 19.10
C GLU A 133 -15.25 8.48 19.86
N ARG A 134 -15.03 7.24 20.33
CA ARG A 134 -15.97 6.47 21.16
C ARG A 134 -15.20 5.58 22.13
N ASP A 135 -15.51 5.67 23.42
CA ASP A 135 -14.92 4.85 24.49
C ASP A 135 -13.37 4.88 24.49
N GLY A 136 -12.78 6.06 24.24
CA GLY A 136 -11.32 6.25 24.13
C GLY A 136 -10.69 5.68 22.86
N GLY A 137 -11.48 5.12 21.94
CA GLY A 137 -11.06 4.64 20.63
C GLY A 137 -11.45 5.59 19.51
N PHE A 138 -10.63 5.60 18.46
CA PHE A 138 -10.80 6.46 17.29
C PHE A 138 -11.21 5.64 16.07
N TYR A 139 -12.21 6.12 15.33
CA TYR A 139 -12.82 5.39 14.24
C TYR A 139 -12.97 6.27 13.00
N ILE A 140 -12.71 5.68 11.83
CA ILE A 140 -12.99 6.30 10.54
C ILE A 140 -14.07 5.46 9.83
N THR A 141 -15.21 6.08 9.59
CA THR A 141 -16.32 5.50 8.82
C THR A 141 -16.37 6.09 7.43
N ARG A 142 -16.28 5.24 6.40
CA ARG A 142 -16.44 5.62 5.00
C ARG A 142 -17.76 5.09 4.46
N TYR A 143 -18.50 5.93 3.74
CA TYR A 143 -19.78 5.56 3.11
C TYR A 143 -20.13 6.43 1.91
N GLN A 144 -21.20 6.08 1.20
CA GLN A 144 -21.83 6.92 0.17
C GLN A 144 -23.31 7.18 0.50
N LYS A 145 -23.88 8.21 -0.11
CA LYS A 145 -25.29 8.58 0.04
C LYS A 145 -26.02 8.46 -1.29
N THR A 146 -27.22 7.88 -1.27
CA THR A 146 -28.17 8.00 -2.37
C THR A 146 -28.77 9.42 -2.39
N PRO A 147 -29.46 9.84 -3.47
CA PRO A 147 -30.03 11.19 -3.57
C PRO A 147 -31.04 11.55 -2.46
N ASP A 148 -31.69 10.56 -1.86
CA ASP A 148 -32.60 10.69 -0.70
C ASP A 148 -31.86 10.69 0.65
N GLY A 149 -30.53 10.60 0.65
CA GLY A 149 -29.68 10.66 1.84
C GLY A 149 -29.36 9.31 2.49
N ALA A 150 -29.91 8.19 2.00
CA ALA A 150 -29.64 6.88 2.60
C ALA A 150 -28.17 6.44 2.41
N ARG A 151 -27.56 5.93 3.49
CA ARG A 151 -26.17 5.48 3.47
C ARG A 151 -26.03 4.09 2.84
N PHE A 152 -24.98 3.89 2.04
CA PHE A 152 -24.60 2.58 1.49
C PHE A 152 -23.08 2.42 1.41
N ASN A 153 -22.61 1.18 1.23
CA ASN A 153 -21.20 0.76 1.32
C ASN A 153 -20.49 1.30 2.57
N VAL A 154 -21.17 1.23 3.70
CA VAL A 154 -20.63 1.68 4.98
C VAL A 154 -19.52 0.72 5.40
N LEU A 155 -18.35 1.27 5.68
CA LEU A 155 -17.23 0.55 6.28
C LEU A 155 -16.62 1.41 7.37
N GLU A 156 -16.54 0.85 8.56
CA GLU A 156 -15.91 1.47 9.71
C GLU A 156 -14.69 0.65 10.13
N ARG A 157 -13.63 1.34 10.52
CA ARG A 157 -12.45 0.74 11.13
C ARG A 157 -11.93 1.59 12.27
N ARG A 158 -11.40 0.93 13.29
CA ARG A 158 -10.65 1.55 14.38
C ARG A 158 -9.27 1.96 13.87
N VAL A 159 -8.80 3.12 14.31
CA VAL A 159 -7.43 3.57 14.14
C VAL A 159 -6.59 3.03 15.28
N GLU A 160 -5.45 2.41 14.96
CA GLU A 160 -4.54 1.81 15.92
C GLU A 160 -3.26 2.62 16.10
N TYR A 161 -2.73 3.16 15.00
CA TYR A 161 -1.50 3.94 15.00
C TYR A 161 -1.64 5.22 14.22
N VAL A 162 -0.81 6.20 14.57
CA VAL A 162 -0.66 7.46 13.88
C VAL A 162 0.80 7.64 13.46
N ILE A 163 1.03 7.81 12.17
CA ILE A 163 2.32 8.20 11.60
C ILE A 163 2.38 9.72 11.45
N GLY A 164 3.51 10.30 11.83
CA GLY A 164 3.77 11.73 11.79
C GLY A 164 3.65 12.38 13.17
N SER A 165 4.60 13.24 13.49
CA SER A 165 4.70 13.91 14.80
C SER A 165 3.65 14.99 15.05
N GLY A 166 2.81 15.29 14.05
CA GLY A 166 1.87 16.42 14.08
C GLY A 166 2.48 17.77 13.70
N ALA A 167 3.79 17.85 13.42
CA ALA A 167 4.42 19.10 12.99
C ALA A 167 3.96 19.56 11.59
N HIS A 168 3.62 18.61 10.70
CA HIS A 168 3.21 18.90 9.32
C HIS A 168 1.91 18.16 8.96
N SER A 169 1.86 16.85 9.22
CA SER A 169 0.69 16.02 8.98
C SER A 169 0.64 14.81 9.90
N ARG A 170 -0.55 14.19 10.00
CA ARG A 170 -0.79 12.93 10.71
C ARG A 170 -1.57 11.98 9.84
N THR A 171 -1.02 10.78 9.65
CA THR A 171 -1.58 9.70 8.83
C THR A 171 -2.00 8.56 9.74
N TYR A 172 -3.20 8.02 9.51
CA TYR A 172 -3.78 7.01 10.39
C TYR A 172 -3.62 5.60 9.80
N LEU A 173 -3.37 4.62 10.66
CA LEU A 173 -3.20 3.22 10.30
C LEU A 173 -4.09 2.27 11.10
N TYR A 174 -4.35 1.09 10.55
CA TYR A 174 -4.95 -0.04 11.23
C TYR A 174 -4.26 -1.35 10.83
N THR A 175 -4.39 -2.39 11.65
CA THR A 175 -3.78 -3.72 11.42
C THR A 175 -4.87 -4.75 11.14
N ASN A 176 -4.56 -5.82 10.42
CA ASN A 176 -5.44 -7.00 10.30
C ASN A 176 -4.92 -8.18 11.13
N GLU A 177 -5.69 -9.27 11.19
CA GLU A 177 -5.33 -10.49 11.94
C GLU A 177 -4.03 -11.14 11.47
N ALA A 178 -3.63 -10.94 10.21
CA ALA A 178 -2.36 -11.43 9.66
C ALA A 178 -1.15 -10.54 10.00
N GLY A 179 -1.31 -9.47 10.78
CA GLY A 179 -0.22 -8.54 11.11
C GLY A 179 0.15 -7.59 9.96
N GLU A 180 -0.69 -7.47 8.93
CA GLU A 180 -0.51 -6.52 7.83
C GLU A 180 -1.11 -5.15 8.21
N ILE A 181 -0.37 -4.07 7.95
CA ILE A 181 -0.78 -2.70 8.27
C ILE A 181 -1.36 -2.02 7.03
N TYR A 182 -2.39 -1.19 7.23
CA TYR A 182 -3.10 -0.46 6.20
C TYR A 182 -3.24 1.01 6.55
N GLN A 183 -3.10 1.85 5.52
CA GLN A 183 -3.22 3.30 5.62
C GLN A 183 -4.65 3.75 5.29
N PHE A 184 -5.19 4.65 6.12
CA PHE A 184 -6.44 5.34 5.83
C PHE A 184 -6.26 6.43 4.75
N PRO A 185 -7.30 6.72 3.96
CA PRO A 185 -7.23 7.72 2.88
C PRO A 185 -7.33 9.17 3.35
N ILE A 186 -7.71 9.40 4.62
CA ILE A 186 -7.83 10.71 5.24
C ILE A 186 -6.64 10.93 6.18
N ALA A 187 -6.11 12.14 6.18
CA ALA A 187 -5.04 12.60 7.07
C ALA A 187 -5.38 13.97 7.64
N TRP A 188 -4.77 14.31 8.78
CA TRP A 188 -4.82 15.67 9.32
C TRP A 188 -3.61 16.46 8.83
N HIS A 189 -3.82 17.73 8.49
CA HIS A 189 -2.78 18.61 7.98
C HIS A 189 -2.67 19.86 8.86
N ALA A 190 -1.46 20.13 9.37
CA ALA A 190 -1.21 21.26 10.28
C ALA A 190 -1.53 22.61 9.63
N GLU A 191 -1.14 22.80 8.38
CA GLU A 191 -1.41 24.02 7.60
C GLU A 191 -2.91 24.30 7.40
N LEU A 192 -3.73 23.25 7.39
CA LEU A 192 -5.18 23.38 7.25
C LEU A 192 -5.88 23.46 8.60
N GLY A 193 -5.22 23.00 9.67
CA GLY A 193 -5.84 22.76 10.97
C GLY A 193 -6.99 21.74 10.93
N ASP A 194 -7.12 20.97 9.86
CA ASP A 194 -8.27 20.08 9.60
C ASP A 194 -7.88 18.85 8.76
N PHE A 195 -8.83 17.95 8.60
CA PHE A 195 -8.71 16.73 7.83
C PHE A 195 -8.87 16.98 6.32
N ALA A 196 -8.04 16.32 5.54
CA ALA A 196 -8.18 16.26 4.08
C ALA A 196 -7.80 14.87 3.55
N MET A 197 -7.99 14.66 2.25
CA MET A 197 -7.46 13.46 1.60
C MET A 197 -5.94 13.45 1.70
N HIS A 198 -5.37 12.34 2.17
CA HIS A 198 -3.94 12.12 2.10
C HIS A 198 -3.47 12.11 0.64
N ASN A 199 -2.25 12.61 0.38
CA ASN A 199 -1.65 12.63 -0.95
C ASN A 199 -1.65 11.22 -1.59
N GLY A 200 -2.02 11.13 -2.87
CA GLY A 200 -2.25 9.86 -3.57
C GLY A 200 -3.65 9.23 -3.38
N PHE A 201 -4.54 9.84 -2.60
CA PHE A 201 -5.96 9.43 -2.50
C PHE A 201 -6.96 10.43 -3.10
N THR A 202 -6.48 11.56 -3.62
CA THR A 202 -7.28 12.65 -4.22
C THR A 202 -8.02 12.26 -5.50
N GLN A 203 -7.65 11.14 -6.14
CA GLN A 203 -8.30 10.66 -7.36
C GLN A 203 -9.53 9.79 -7.05
N ALA A 204 -10.53 9.82 -7.92
CA ALA A 204 -11.80 9.07 -7.75
C ALA A 204 -11.62 7.56 -7.54
N ASN A 205 -10.61 6.96 -8.16
CA ASN A 205 -10.36 5.51 -8.20
C ASN A 205 -9.34 5.01 -7.16
N HIS A 206 -9.15 5.76 -6.07
CA HIS A 206 -8.24 5.39 -4.99
C HIS A 206 -8.70 4.13 -4.23
N ARG A 207 -7.75 3.39 -3.66
CA ARG A 207 -7.96 2.08 -3.00
C ARG A 207 -8.70 2.12 -1.65
N GLY A 208 -9.20 3.27 -1.22
CA GLY A 208 -9.86 3.43 0.08
C GLY A 208 -9.00 2.89 1.23
N PHE A 209 -9.56 1.96 2.00
CA PHE A 209 -8.87 1.36 3.15
C PHE A 209 -7.92 0.21 2.73
N GLY A 210 -7.86 -0.15 1.45
CA GLY A 210 -7.05 -1.25 0.95
C GLY A 210 -5.58 -0.92 0.64
N ARG A 211 -5.06 0.25 1.04
CA ARG A 211 -3.64 0.60 0.82
C ARG A 211 -2.78 -0.01 1.92
N ARG A 212 -2.11 -1.13 1.60
CA ARG A 212 -1.15 -1.78 2.51
C ARG A 212 0.11 -0.93 2.68
N VAL A 213 0.59 -0.83 3.91
CA VAL A 213 1.88 -0.24 4.28
C VAL A 213 2.96 -1.31 4.13
N GLN A 214 4.08 -0.94 3.50
CA GLN A 214 5.21 -1.85 3.27
C GLN A 214 6.34 -1.56 4.27
N ARG A 215 7.30 -2.49 4.38
CA ARG A 215 8.43 -2.38 5.33
C ARG A 215 9.25 -1.11 5.15
N GLN A 216 9.34 -0.57 3.94
CA GLN A 216 10.05 0.67 3.63
C GLN A 216 9.47 1.85 4.41
N CYS A 217 8.14 1.94 4.50
CA CYS A 217 7.48 3.01 5.26
C CYS A 217 7.77 2.85 6.76
N ILE A 218 7.60 1.63 7.29
CA ILE A 218 7.81 1.34 8.71
C ILE A 218 9.28 1.59 9.10
N GLY A 219 10.26 1.17 8.29
CA GLY A 219 11.67 1.34 8.64
C GLY A 219 12.17 2.78 8.80
N CYS A 220 11.41 3.77 8.32
CA CYS A 220 11.69 5.19 8.54
C CYS A 220 10.85 5.84 9.66
N HIS A 221 9.85 5.13 10.19
CA HIS A 221 8.89 5.69 11.16
C HIS A 221 8.86 4.97 12.51
N THR A 222 9.59 3.87 12.67
CA THR A 222 9.69 3.14 13.94
C THR A 222 11.13 2.74 14.25
N ALA A 223 11.36 2.30 15.48
CA ALA A 223 12.57 1.61 15.92
C ALA A 223 12.72 0.27 15.17
N TYR A 224 13.79 -0.46 15.45
CA TYR A 224 13.93 -1.80 14.88
C TYR A 224 12.77 -2.68 15.36
N THR A 225 11.98 -3.20 14.42
CA THR A 225 10.86 -4.09 14.73
C THR A 225 11.38 -5.49 15.02
N ASP A 226 10.85 -6.15 16.04
CA ASP A 226 11.11 -7.57 16.28
C ASP A 226 10.48 -8.41 15.15
N VAL A 227 11.28 -8.67 14.12
CA VAL A 227 10.91 -9.49 12.98
C VAL A 227 12.04 -10.48 12.72
N PRO A 228 11.73 -11.73 12.28
CA PRO A 228 12.76 -12.72 12.01
C PRO A 228 13.79 -12.21 11.00
N ASP A 229 15.06 -12.59 11.19
CA ASP A 229 16.14 -12.24 10.27
C ASP A 229 15.79 -12.64 8.83
N GLY A 230 16.07 -11.73 7.89
CA GLY A 230 15.78 -11.91 6.47
C GLY A 230 14.30 -11.79 6.08
N SER A 231 13.37 -11.60 7.03
CA SER A 231 11.93 -11.44 6.74
C SER A 231 11.57 -10.13 6.01
N ASP A 232 12.54 -9.24 5.86
CA ASP A 232 12.47 -7.98 5.14
C ASP A 232 13.13 -7.99 3.76
N VAL A 233 13.68 -9.14 3.37
CA VAL A 233 14.16 -9.39 2.01
C VAL A 233 12.99 -9.50 1.05
N PHE A 234 13.24 -9.15 -0.21
CA PHE A 234 12.26 -9.28 -1.29
C PHE A 234 11.60 -10.67 -1.32
N GLY A 235 10.27 -10.68 -1.40
CA GLY A 235 9.47 -11.89 -1.58
C GLY A 235 8.85 -12.45 -0.30
N HIS A 236 9.27 -11.94 0.87
CA HIS A 236 8.59 -12.15 2.15
C HIS A 236 7.38 -11.22 2.33
N PRO A 237 6.40 -11.63 3.15
CA PRO A 237 5.22 -10.81 3.43
C PRO A 237 5.57 -9.57 4.27
N HIS A 238 4.81 -8.49 4.06
CA HIS A 238 4.88 -7.25 4.84
C HIS A 238 4.02 -7.35 6.09
N VAL A 239 4.45 -8.20 7.02
CA VAL A 239 3.82 -8.42 8.34
C VAL A 239 4.71 -7.85 9.43
N PHE A 240 4.08 -7.35 10.49
CA PHE A 240 4.74 -6.64 11.57
C PHE A 240 4.30 -7.18 12.94
N PRO A 241 5.16 -7.08 13.96
CA PRO A 241 4.77 -7.42 15.32
C PRO A 241 3.66 -6.46 15.81
N HIS A 242 2.88 -6.93 16.76
CA HIS A 242 1.88 -6.12 17.44
C HIS A 242 2.08 -6.25 18.97
N PRO A 243 2.31 -5.14 19.69
CA PRO A 243 2.34 -3.76 19.21
C PRO A 243 3.59 -3.43 18.37
N LEU A 244 3.53 -2.35 17.58
CA LEU A 244 4.70 -1.77 16.91
C LEU A 244 5.54 -0.95 17.91
N PRO A 245 6.88 -0.95 17.79
CA PRO A 245 7.71 -0.01 18.54
C PRO A 245 7.35 1.44 18.19
N HIS A 246 7.41 2.34 19.17
CA HIS A 246 7.02 3.73 19.00
C HIS A 246 8.17 4.57 18.44
N GLY A 247 7.87 5.36 17.40
CA GLY A 247 8.79 6.35 16.83
C GLY A 247 10.17 5.82 16.48
N ILE A 248 11.09 6.72 16.14
CA ILE A 248 12.51 6.35 16.00
C ILE A 248 13.10 6.12 17.39
N GLY A 249 13.66 4.94 17.61
CA GLY A 249 14.33 4.53 18.84
C GLY A 249 15.81 4.91 18.94
N CYS A 250 16.38 4.79 20.14
CA CYS A 250 17.80 5.12 20.41
C CYS A 250 18.74 4.30 19.51
N GLN A 251 18.44 3.02 19.35
CA GLN A 251 19.28 2.08 18.61
C GLN A 251 19.27 2.31 17.10
N ARG A 252 18.35 3.13 16.55
CA ARG A 252 18.37 3.53 15.12
C ARG A 252 19.56 4.44 14.78
N CYS A 253 20.15 5.09 15.79
CA CYS A 253 21.35 5.92 15.66
C CYS A 253 22.57 5.30 16.35
N HIS A 254 22.35 4.53 17.43
CA HIS A 254 23.41 3.98 18.27
C HIS A 254 23.77 2.50 18.00
N GLY A 255 22.97 1.79 17.20
CA GLY A 255 23.14 0.36 16.97
C GLY A 255 22.60 -0.49 18.12
N GLY A 256 22.83 -1.80 18.08
CA GLY A 256 22.34 -2.74 19.09
C GLY A 256 22.93 -2.47 20.48
N GLY A 257 22.06 -2.30 21.49
CA GLY A 257 22.46 -1.92 22.86
C GLY A 257 22.70 -3.09 23.82
N ALA A 258 22.43 -4.34 23.42
CA ALA A 258 22.42 -5.47 24.36
C ALA A 258 23.80 -5.74 24.99
N GLU A 259 24.86 -5.77 24.17
CA GLU A 259 26.22 -6.00 24.66
C GLU A 259 26.72 -4.82 25.51
N HIS A 260 26.38 -3.60 25.11
CA HIS A 260 26.69 -2.40 25.89
C HIS A 260 26.09 -2.45 27.29
N ILE A 261 24.80 -2.81 27.42
CA ILE A 261 24.14 -2.96 28.72
C ILE A 261 24.78 -4.09 29.52
N ARG A 262 25.08 -5.23 28.88
CA ARG A 262 25.73 -6.36 29.55
C ARG A 262 27.07 -5.97 30.15
N LEU A 263 27.92 -5.29 29.38
CA LEU A 263 29.23 -4.80 29.83
C LEU A 263 29.11 -3.70 30.89
N ALA A 264 28.11 -2.82 30.80
CA ALA A 264 27.89 -1.75 31.78
C ALA A 264 27.53 -2.29 33.19
N HIS A 265 27.00 -3.51 33.27
CA HIS A 265 26.70 -4.19 34.53
C HIS A 265 27.84 -5.08 35.05
N ASP A 266 28.91 -5.25 34.27
CA ASP A 266 30.08 -6.02 34.66
C ASP A 266 31.10 -5.10 35.35
N MET A 267 31.26 -5.26 36.67
CA MET A 267 32.14 -4.41 37.48
C MET A 267 33.63 -4.60 37.16
N ASP A 268 33.99 -5.68 36.44
CA ASP A 268 35.38 -5.98 36.06
C ASP A 268 35.74 -5.42 34.67
N VAL A 269 34.79 -4.77 33.97
CA VAL A 269 35.00 -4.19 32.64
C VAL A 269 35.28 -2.68 32.72
N SER A 270 36.20 -2.19 31.89
CA SER A 270 36.53 -0.76 31.84
C SER A 270 35.43 0.06 31.16
N ASN A 271 35.26 1.32 31.57
CA ASN A 271 34.34 2.25 30.93
C ASN A 271 34.63 2.46 29.42
N GLU A 272 35.88 2.29 29.00
CA GLU A 272 36.27 2.36 27.59
C GLU A 272 35.69 1.21 26.78
N ALA A 273 35.78 -0.03 27.31
CA ALA A 273 35.17 -1.19 26.68
C ALA A 273 33.64 -1.09 26.64
N VAL A 274 33.01 -0.55 27.69
CA VAL A 274 31.57 -0.28 27.70
C VAL A 274 31.17 0.70 26.59
N ARG A 275 31.91 1.81 26.42
CA ARG A 275 31.64 2.81 25.37
C ARG A 275 31.87 2.25 23.97
N ALA A 276 32.91 1.46 23.77
CA ALA A 276 33.23 0.86 22.47
C ALA A 276 32.20 -0.17 21.99
N ALA A 277 31.35 -0.70 22.89
CA ALA A 277 30.33 -1.69 22.57
C ALA A 277 29.05 -1.11 21.96
N ILE A 278 28.96 0.21 21.79
CA ILE A 278 27.82 0.90 21.16
C ILE A 278 28.32 2.03 20.28
N VAL A 279 27.60 2.36 19.20
CA VAL A 279 28.01 3.45 18.33
C VAL A 279 27.74 4.78 19.02
N ASN A 280 28.75 5.65 19.03
CA ASN A 280 28.66 7.03 19.47
C ASN A 280 28.67 7.96 18.25
N PRO A 281 27.52 8.49 17.77
CA PRO A 281 27.46 9.26 16.53
C PRO A 281 28.47 10.42 16.40
N PRO A 282 28.78 11.20 17.45
CA PRO A 282 29.83 12.22 17.41
C PRO A 282 31.24 11.72 17.09
N GLU A 283 31.53 10.43 17.29
CA GLU A 283 32.82 9.82 16.92
C GLU A 283 32.87 9.40 15.45
N LEU A 284 31.73 9.36 14.77
CA LEU A 284 31.66 9.18 13.33
C LEU A 284 32.06 10.49 12.63
N THR A 285 32.83 10.37 11.55
CA THR A 285 33.33 11.54 10.81
C THR A 285 32.91 11.49 9.35
N GLY A 286 32.56 12.66 8.78
CA GLY A 286 32.25 12.78 7.37
C GLY A 286 31.00 11.98 6.97
N GLN A 287 31.10 11.17 5.91
CA GLN A 287 29.93 10.53 5.31
C GLN A 287 29.27 9.48 6.20
N THR A 288 30.02 8.69 6.97
CA THR A 288 29.41 7.63 7.80
C THR A 288 28.54 8.23 8.91
N HIS A 289 28.87 9.43 9.37
CA HIS A 289 28.00 10.20 10.26
C HIS A 289 26.71 10.61 9.56
N GLU A 290 26.82 11.17 8.34
CA GLU A 290 25.65 11.57 7.54
C GLU A 290 24.74 10.39 7.23
N ASP A 291 25.31 9.23 6.90
CA ASP A 291 24.59 8.02 6.51
C ASP A 291 23.57 7.57 7.57
N LEU A 292 23.83 7.84 8.87
CA LEU A 292 22.86 7.63 9.94
C LEU A 292 21.55 8.39 9.73
N CYS A 293 21.64 9.65 9.33
CA CYS A 293 20.49 10.53 9.10
C CYS A 293 19.86 10.24 7.73
N LEU A 294 20.70 9.99 6.73
CA LEU A 294 20.29 9.78 5.34
C LEU A 294 19.53 8.46 5.15
N GLN A 295 19.55 7.53 6.10
CA GLN A 295 18.69 6.36 6.05
C GLN A 295 17.19 6.73 5.95
N CYS A 296 16.78 7.89 6.45
CA CYS A 296 15.40 8.40 6.39
C CYS A 296 15.28 9.70 5.60
N HIS A 297 16.29 10.57 5.68
CA HIS A 297 16.23 11.94 5.15
C HIS A 297 16.88 12.10 3.76
N MET A 298 16.96 11.01 3.01
CA MET A 298 17.60 10.97 1.69
C MET A 298 16.74 10.27 0.65
N GLU A 299 15.65 10.90 0.22
CA GLU A 299 14.90 10.40 -0.93
C GLU A 299 14.96 11.42 -2.07
N PRO A 300 15.73 11.16 -3.15
CA PRO A 300 15.78 12.09 -4.27
C PRO A 300 14.41 12.31 -4.90
N ALA A 301 13.52 11.31 -4.86
CA ALA A 301 12.12 11.43 -5.25
C ALA A 301 11.19 10.56 -4.38
N SER A 302 10.33 11.15 -3.55
CA SER A 302 9.47 10.42 -2.59
C SER A 302 8.22 9.81 -3.23
N ARG A 303 7.78 10.33 -4.40
CA ARG A 303 6.52 9.86 -5.05
C ARG A 303 6.68 8.68 -6.00
N ILE A 304 7.92 8.29 -6.30
CA ILE A 304 8.23 7.22 -7.23
C ILE A 304 9.29 6.29 -6.63
N PRO A 305 9.39 5.03 -7.06
CA PRO A 305 10.46 4.14 -6.63
C PRO A 305 11.84 4.76 -6.94
N SER A 306 12.47 5.34 -5.93
CA SER A 306 13.77 6.01 -6.03
C SER A 306 14.84 5.33 -5.18
N VAL A 307 14.44 4.43 -4.29
CA VAL A 307 15.33 3.69 -3.40
C VAL A 307 15.16 2.20 -3.63
N SER A 308 16.27 1.47 -3.71
CA SER A 308 16.30 0.02 -3.82
C SER A 308 17.40 -0.54 -2.94
N THR A 309 17.12 -1.55 -2.12
CA THR A 309 18.18 -2.29 -1.40
C THR A 309 19.05 -3.03 -2.40
N ARG A 310 20.28 -3.42 -2.05
CA ARG A 310 21.03 -4.38 -2.89
C ARG A 310 20.25 -5.68 -3.11
N PHE A 311 20.48 -6.37 -4.22
CA PHE A 311 19.77 -7.61 -4.51
C PHE A 311 20.15 -8.70 -3.51
N GLY A 312 19.18 -9.18 -2.74
CA GLY A 312 19.39 -10.18 -1.68
C GLY A 312 19.37 -9.58 -0.27
N GLU A 313 19.54 -8.26 -0.15
CA GLU A 313 19.58 -7.57 1.15
C GLU A 313 18.20 -7.09 1.61
N GLY A 314 18.02 -7.13 2.93
CA GLY A 314 16.88 -6.59 3.65
C GLY A 314 16.87 -5.06 3.73
N TRP A 315 15.75 -4.48 4.11
CA TRP A 315 15.61 -3.04 4.35
C TRP A 315 16.33 -2.57 5.63
N PHE A 316 16.38 -3.43 6.64
CA PHE A 316 16.95 -3.19 7.96
C PHE A 316 18.42 -3.62 8.07
N ALA A 317 19.06 -4.01 6.97
CA ALA A 317 20.45 -4.47 6.94
C ALA A 317 21.49 -3.38 7.31
N PHE A 318 21.14 -2.09 7.20
CA PHE A 318 22.02 -0.98 7.56
C PHE A 318 22.25 -0.92 9.07
N GLN A 319 23.52 -0.93 9.49
CA GLN A 319 23.94 -0.69 10.86
C GLN A 319 24.59 0.69 11.01
N PRO A 320 24.38 1.39 12.14
CA PRO A 320 25.11 2.61 12.43
C PRO A 320 26.63 2.43 12.30
N GLY A 321 27.27 3.30 11.52
CA GLY A 321 28.69 3.20 11.16
C GLY A 321 28.97 2.60 9.78
N ASP A 322 28.00 1.92 9.17
CA ASP A 322 28.09 1.44 7.79
C ASP A 322 28.01 2.59 6.78
N SER A 323 28.43 2.30 5.55
CA SER A 323 28.19 3.13 4.38
C SER A 323 26.81 2.83 3.79
N LEU A 324 25.95 3.85 3.70
CA LEU A 324 24.57 3.67 3.22
C LEU A 324 24.53 3.30 1.73
N ALA A 325 25.47 3.81 0.94
CA ALA A 325 25.65 3.47 -0.47
C ALA A 325 26.05 1.98 -0.67
N ASP A 326 26.52 1.31 0.39
CA ASP A 326 26.80 -0.12 0.36
C ASP A 326 25.58 -1.00 0.60
N GLN A 327 24.48 -0.44 1.07
CA GLN A 327 23.24 -1.18 1.34
C GLN A 327 22.09 -0.77 0.42
N ARG A 328 22.10 0.50 -0.03
CA ARG A 328 21.00 1.11 -0.77
C ARG A 328 21.49 1.81 -2.04
N PHE A 329 20.69 1.66 -3.08
CA PHE A 329 20.80 2.39 -4.34
C PHE A 329 19.76 3.50 -4.35
N TYR A 330 20.21 4.73 -4.61
CA TYR A 330 19.36 5.91 -4.75
C TYR A 330 19.38 6.42 -6.19
N ALA A 331 18.21 6.59 -6.78
CA ALA A 331 18.06 7.06 -8.14
C ALA A 331 17.74 8.55 -8.19
N ASN A 332 18.47 9.25 -9.06
CA ASN A 332 18.14 10.56 -9.56
C ASN A 332 17.18 10.49 -10.74
N PHE A 333 16.50 11.60 -11.02
CA PHE A 333 15.54 11.72 -12.12
C PHE A 333 15.66 13.06 -12.80
N GLY A 334 15.63 13.06 -14.13
CA GLY A 334 15.68 14.27 -14.94
C GLY A 334 17.07 14.91 -14.99
N ASP A 335 17.14 16.08 -15.61
CA ASP A 335 18.38 16.86 -15.72
C ASP A 335 18.67 17.69 -14.46
N GLU A 336 19.83 18.32 -14.42
CA GLU A 336 20.28 19.13 -13.28
C GLU A 336 19.33 20.30 -12.97
N THR A 337 18.74 20.91 -14.00
CA THR A 337 17.81 22.04 -13.82
C THR A 337 16.57 21.59 -13.07
N MET A 338 15.98 20.47 -13.50
CA MET A 338 14.82 19.87 -12.85
C MET A 338 15.13 19.47 -11.41
N GLN A 339 16.29 18.84 -11.19
CA GLN A 339 16.75 18.42 -9.87
C GLN A 339 16.89 19.59 -8.90
N ARG A 340 17.36 20.75 -9.37
CA ARG A 340 17.50 21.98 -8.56
C ARG A 340 16.16 22.65 -8.26
N GLN A 341 15.18 22.55 -9.17
CA GLN A 341 13.86 23.16 -8.98
C GLN A 341 12.96 22.33 -8.07
N ARG A 342 13.04 21.00 -8.17
CA ARG A 342 12.23 20.07 -7.37
C ARG A 342 12.52 20.20 -5.87
N PHE A 343 11.45 20.09 -5.08
CA PHE A 343 11.52 20.09 -3.63
C PHE A 343 10.41 19.20 -3.06
N GLU A 344 10.80 18.20 -2.28
CA GLU A 344 9.91 17.17 -1.72
C GLU A 344 10.20 16.93 -0.24
N ALA A 345 9.30 16.28 0.50
CA ALA A 345 9.35 16.23 1.98
C ALA A 345 10.65 15.62 2.56
N ASN A 346 11.21 14.59 1.91
CA ASN A 346 12.41 13.88 2.36
C ASN A 346 13.71 14.40 1.72
N HIS A 347 13.71 15.66 1.25
CA HIS A 347 14.82 16.27 0.53
C HIS A 347 15.91 16.90 1.41
N HIS A 348 15.88 16.72 2.72
CA HIS A 348 16.78 17.41 3.66
C HIS A 348 18.26 17.22 3.28
N GLY A 349 18.75 15.97 3.23
CA GLY A 349 20.12 15.67 2.82
C GLY A 349 20.40 15.97 1.35
N TYR A 350 19.41 15.74 0.48
CA TYR A 350 19.50 15.99 -0.96
C TYR A 350 19.74 17.47 -1.28
N ARG A 351 19.04 18.37 -0.59
CA ARG A 351 19.12 19.83 -0.76
C ARG A 351 20.33 20.40 -0.07
N MET A 352 20.69 19.87 1.10
CA MET A 352 21.91 20.26 1.82
C MET A 352 23.16 20.10 0.94
N ARG A 353 23.24 18.99 0.20
CA ARG A 353 24.35 18.69 -0.73
C ARG A 353 24.47 19.65 -1.92
N MET A 354 23.46 20.47 -2.20
CA MET A 354 23.53 21.53 -3.23
C MET A 354 24.21 22.80 -2.71
N SER A 355 24.43 22.90 -1.40
CA SER A 355 25.01 24.08 -0.76
C SER A 355 26.53 24.09 -0.91
N LYS A 356 27.09 25.23 -1.32
CA LYS A 356 28.55 25.38 -1.44
C LYS A 356 29.27 25.12 -0.12
N CYS A 357 28.72 25.63 0.98
CA CYS A 357 29.28 25.40 2.32
C CYS A 357 29.39 23.90 2.64
N TYR A 358 28.39 23.08 2.28
CA TYR A 358 28.45 21.64 2.46
C TYR A 358 29.55 21.03 1.59
N THR A 359 29.55 21.32 0.28
CA THR A 359 30.49 20.72 -0.67
C THR A 359 31.95 21.13 -0.42
N GLU A 360 32.19 22.38 -0.01
CA GLU A 360 33.53 22.93 0.23
C GLU A 360 34.06 22.59 1.64
N SER A 361 33.20 22.16 2.57
CA SER A 361 33.63 21.73 3.92
C SER A 361 34.45 20.45 3.94
N ALA A 362 34.51 19.71 2.83
CA ALA A 362 35.20 18.42 2.71
C ALA A 362 34.82 17.40 3.79
N GLY A 363 33.56 17.41 4.24
CA GLY A 363 33.03 16.46 5.23
C GLY A 363 33.11 16.94 6.68
N ALA A 364 33.59 18.15 6.94
CA ALA A 364 33.55 18.75 8.27
C ALA A 364 32.15 19.26 8.66
N PHE A 365 31.32 19.61 7.67
CA PHE A 365 29.94 20.05 7.88
C PHE A 365 28.96 18.89 7.77
N THR A 366 28.20 18.61 8.83
CA THR A 366 27.27 17.47 8.96
C THR A 366 25.92 17.93 9.50
N CYS A 367 24.92 17.05 9.49
CA CYS A 367 23.60 17.29 10.06
C CYS A 367 23.69 17.77 11.52
N THR A 368 24.63 17.21 12.30
CA THR A 368 24.77 17.56 13.72
C THR A 368 25.55 18.85 13.98
N THR A 369 26.13 19.47 12.94
CA THR A 369 26.69 20.82 13.07
C THR A 369 25.59 21.82 13.45
N CYS A 370 24.36 21.59 12.98
CA CYS A 370 23.21 22.45 13.26
C CYS A 370 22.19 21.81 14.20
N HIS A 371 21.97 20.49 14.11
CA HIS A 371 20.95 19.79 14.89
C HIS A 371 21.55 18.93 16.01
N ASN A 372 20.90 18.90 17.16
CA ASN A 372 21.18 17.93 18.19
C ASN A 372 19.89 17.15 18.50
N PRO A 373 19.81 15.85 18.16
CA PRO A 373 18.65 15.02 18.51
C PRO A 373 18.33 15.00 20.00
N HIS A 374 19.33 15.22 20.86
CA HIS A 374 19.23 15.22 22.32
C HIS A 374 19.14 16.62 22.94
N ASP A 375 19.09 17.69 22.13
CA ASP A 375 18.93 19.06 22.61
C ASP A 375 18.14 19.88 21.59
N ARG A 376 16.83 19.98 21.83
CA ARG A 376 15.93 20.75 20.98
C ARG A 376 15.73 22.14 21.59
N PRO A 377 16.09 23.23 20.88
CA PRO A 377 15.90 24.57 21.40
C PRO A 377 14.40 24.90 21.57
N ALA A 378 14.08 25.52 22.71
CA ALA A 378 12.77 26.09 22.98
C ALA A 378 12.39 27.10 21.88
N PRO A 379 11.09 27.22 21.50
CA PRO A 379 10.64 28.10 20.42
C PRO A 379 11.21 29.51 20.45
N GLU A 380 11.33 30.10 21.63
CA GLU A 380 11.78 31.47 21.88
C GLU A 380 13.29 31.64 21.63
N ARG A 381 14.06 30.56 21.69
CA ARG A 381 15.52 30.56 21.50
C ARG A 381 15.97 30.05 20.14
N ARG A 382 15.05 29.64 19.25
CA ARG A 382 15.41 28.99 17.98
C ARG A 382 16.25 29.88 17.08
N ILE A 383 15.88 31.16 16.94
CA ILE A 383 16.60 32.10 16.06
C ILE A 383 18.03 32.27 16.56
N GLU A 384 18.20 32.59 17.84
CA GLU A 384 19.52 32.71 18.49
C GLU A 384 20.34 31.43 18.32
N TYR A 385 19.76 30.27 18.67
CA TYR A 385 20.44 28.97 18.63
C TYR A 385 20.99 28.64 17.23
N TYR A 386 20.19 28.81 16.17
CA TYR A 386 20.64 28.49 14.81
C TYR A 386 21.57 29.55 14.24
N ARG A 387 21.39 30.82 14.59
CA ARG A 387 22.32 31.90 14.21
C ARG A 387 23.73 31.64 14.75
N GLU A 388 23.86 31.22 16.00
CA GLU A 388 25.17 30.88 16.58
C GLU A 388 25.90 29.79 15.79
N LYS A 389 25.17 28.83 15.19
CA LYS A 389 25.78 27.82 14.31
C LYS A 389 26.36 28.45 13.04
N CYS A 390 25.66 29.40 12.44
CA CYS A 390 26.16 30.14 11.28
C CYS A 390 27.42 30.95 11.63
N TYR A 391 27.44 31.60 12.79
CA TYR A 391 28.60 32.36 13.28
C TYR A 391 29.82 31.50 13.58
N GLY A 392 29.66 30.19 13.75
CA GLY A 392 30.78 29.26 13.85
C GLY A 392 31.69 29.25 12.61
N CYS A 393 31.21 29.68 11.45
CA CYS A 393 31.98 29.72 10.20
C CYS A 393 31.97 31.10 9.50
N HIS A 394 30.95 31.92 9.72
CA HIS A 394 30.80 33.23 9.08
C HIS A 394 30.73 34.35 10.13
N ALA A 395 31.79 35.16 10.24
CA ALA A 395 31.73 36.40 11.00
C ALA A 395 31.01 37.47 10.17
N ILE A 396 30.00 38.12 10.75
CA ILE A 396 29.24 39.23 10.13
C ILE A 396 29.54 40.48 10.96
N ASP A 397 29.91 41.59 10.31
CA ASP A 397 30.09 42.89 10.97
C ASP A 397 28.79 43.74 10.93
N GLU A 398 28.75 44.84 11.69
CA GLU A 398 27.54 45.68 11.81
C GLU A 398 27.11 46.32 10.46
N CYS A 399 28.04 46.53 9.52
CA CYS A 399 27.75 47.12 8.21
C CYS A 399 27.08 46.13 7.24
N ASP A 400 27.38 44.84 7.36
CA ASP A 400 26.76 43.78 6.58
C ASP A 400 25.28 43.56 6.97
N LEU A 401 24.92 43.73 8.24
CA LEU A 401 23.55 43.54 8.75
C LEU A 401 22.55 44.56 8.16
N GLU A 402 22.89 45.85 8.10
CA GLU A 402 22.02 46.88 7.50
C GLU A 402 21.81 46.64 6.00
N SER A 403 22.86 46.19 5.30
CA SER A 403 22.81 45.86 3.88
C SER A 403 21.91 44.64 3.61
N MET A 404 21.95 43.65 4.50
CA MET A 404 21.07 42.48 4.46
C MET A 404 19.61 42.84 4.75
N GLN A 405 19.34 43.76 5.68
CA GLN A 405 17.99 44.26 5.98
C GLN A 405 17.31 44.90 4.76
N ALA A 406 18.05 45.73 4.00
CA ALA A 406 17.54 46.37 2.80
C ALA A 406 17.20 45.36 1.69
N ALA A 407 17.99 44.28 1.57
CA ALA A 407 17.73 43.21 0.62
C ALA A 407 16.50 42.35 1.02
N GLY A 408 16.38 42.00 2.31
CA GLY A 408 15.25 41.21 2.82
C GLY A 408 13.89 41.89 2.67
N ALA A 409 13.83 43.21 2.90
CA ALA A 409 12.59 44.00 2.76
C ALA A 409 12.03 44.02 1.33
N SER A 410 12.83 43.69 0.32
CA SER A 410 12.40 43.63 -1.09
C SER A 410 11.78 42.28 -1.48
N MET A 411 11.74 41.30 -0.57
CA MET A 411 11.29 39.93 -0.86
C MET A 411 9.93 39.60 -0.21
N PRO A 412 8.93 39.13 -0.99
CA PRO A 412 7.55 38.96 -0.50
C PRO A 412 7.38 37.93 0.63
N PHE A 413 8.25 36.91 0.71
CA PHE A 413 8.15 35.83 1.70
C PHE A 413 9.07 36.03 2.92
N VAL A 414 9.82 37.14 2.98
CA VAL A 414 10.79 37.46 4.06
C VAL A 414 10.50 38.84 4.67
N ALA A 415 9.47 39.55 4.19
CA ALA A 415 9.18 40.93 4.58
C ALA A 415 8.94 41.13 6.10
N ASP A 416 8.51 40.08 6.81
CA ASP A 416 8.22 40.09 8.25
C ASP A 416 9.26 39.32 9.10
N VAL A 417 10.40 38.94 8.53
CA VAL A 417 11.44 38.15 9.22
C VAL A 417 12.38 39.06 10.00
N ALA A 418 12.75 38.63 11.22
CA ALA A 418 13.71 39.36 12.05
C ALA A 418 15.07 39.49 11.32
N ALA A 419 15.71 40.65 11.44
CA ALA A 419 16.93 40.99 10.70
C ALA A 419 18.12 40.03 10.96
N ASP A 420 18.09 39.28 12.05
CA ASP A 420 19.12 38.36 12.52
C ASP A 420 18.71 36.88 12.41
N ASP A 421 17.63 36.55 11.68
CA ASP A 421 17.25 35.17 11.34
C ASP A 421 17.87 34.75 10.00
N CYS A 422 19.11 34.26 10.07
CA CYS A 422 19.83 33.79 8.89
C CYS A 422 19.13 32.61 8.19
N ALA A 423 18.47 31.73 8.96
CA ALA A 423 17.88 30.50 8.43
C ALA A 423 16.67 30.81 7.54
N SER A 424 15.85 31.80 7.89
CA SER A 424 14.69 32.19 7.10
C SER A 424 15.05 32.79 5.73
N CYS A 425 16.21 33.46 5.62
CA CYS A 425 16.74 33.96 4.34
C CYS A 425 17.47 32.88 3.53
N HIS A 426 18.37 32.12 4.17
CA HIS A 426 19.29 31.22 3.49
C HIS A 426 18.77 29.78 3.35
N MET A 427 17.80 29.39 4.17
CA MET A 427 17.12 28.09 4.19
C MET A 427 15.58 28.29 4.33
N PRO A 428 14.94 29.02 3.41
CA PRO A 428 13.55 29.43 3.56
C PRO A 428 12.60 28.23 3.64
N LEU A 429 11.45 28.42 4.29
CA LEU A 429 10.34 27.49 4.17
C LEU A 429 9.89 27.41 2.71
N ARG A 430 9.58 26.20 2.25
CA ARG A 430 9.11 25.93 0.89
C ARG A 430 8.01 24.90 0.91
N ARG A 431 7.00 25.10 0.06
CA ARG A 431 5.94 24.12 -0.15
C ARG A 431 6.44 22.93 -0.96
N ALA A 432 6.23 21.73 -0.45
CA ALA A 432 6.65 20.50 -1.10
C ALA A 432 5.81 20.19 -2.36
N HIS A 433 6.43 19.58 -3.37
CA HIS A 433 5.75 19.15 -4.61
C HIS A 433 5.03 17.81 -4.46
N ASP A 434 5.45 17.00 -3.50
CA ASP A 434 4.88 15.68 -3.19
C ASP A 434 3.84 15.71 -2.08
N LEU A 435 4.02 16.61 -1.12
CA LEU A 435 3.08 16.86 -0.05
C LEU A 435 2.60 18.32 -0.10
N VAL A 436 1.64 18.61 -0.99
CA VAL A 436 1.25 19.99 -1.35
C VAL A 436 0.64 20.81 -0.20
N HIS A 437 0.21 20.13 0.87
CA HIS A 437 -0.29 20.76 2.10
C HIS A 437 0.79 20.96 3.16
N GLU A 438 2.07 20.74 2.84
CA GLU A 438 3.17 20.80 3.81
C GLU A 438 4.22 21.85 3.42
N LEU A 439 4.67 22.61 4.42
CA LEU A 439 5.81 23.51 4.35
C LEU A 439 6.99 22.87 5.08
N ASN A 440 8.13 22.81 4.41
CA ASN A 440 9.37 22.26 4.95
C ASN A 440 10.52 23.25 4.75
N THR A 441 11.48 23.26 5.67
CA THR A 441 12.72 24.04 5.52
C THR A 441 13.51 23.53 4.33
N ASP A 442 13.82 24.42 3.39
CA ASP A 442 14.68 24.10 2.26
C ASP A 442 16.14 24.09 2.71
N HIS A 443 16.72 22.90 2.86
CA HIS A 443 18.07 22.75 3.37
C HIS A 443 19.17 23.15 2.37
N TRP A 444 18.81 23.64 1.19
CA TRP A 444 19.78 24.24 0.28
C TRP A 444 20.12 25.65 0.76
N ILE A 445 21.27 25.77 1.44
CA ILE A 445 21.82 27.03 1.94
C ILE A 445 22.33 27.86 0.76
N ARG A 446 21.62 28.94 0.44
CA ARG A 446 21.91 29.81 -0.71
C ARG A 446 22.36 31.18 -0.27
N ARG A 447 23.39 31.73 -0.92
CA ARG A 447 23.77 33.14 -0.73
C ARG A 447 22.67 34.09 -1.22
N GLU A 448 22.08 33.78 -2.37
CA GLU A 448 21.00 34.53 -2.98
C GLU A 448 19.69 33.75 -2.82
N PRO A 449 18.72 34.30 -2.08
CA PRO A 449 17.41 33.68 -1.94
C PRO A 449 16.64 33.67 -3.28
N PRO A 450 15.76 32.67 -3.49
CA PRO A 450 14.95 32.60 -4.71
C PRO A 450 13.98 33.79 -4.81
N SER A 451 13.72 34.27 -6.02
CA SER A 451 12.74 35.33 -6.30
C SER A 451 11.31 34.83 -6.45
N GLU A 452 11.09 33.51 -6.50
CA GLU A 452 9.77 32.89 -6.58
C GLU A 452 9.05 32.88 -5.22
N ASP A 453 7.72 32.90 -5.24
CA ASP A 453 6.92 32.67 -4.04
C ASP A 453 6.98 31.18 -3.66
N LEU A 454 7.79 30.86 -2.66
CA LEU A 454 8.01 29.50 -2.17
C LEU A 454 6.84 28.94 -1.36
N LEU A 455 5.97 29.80 -0.84
CA LEU A 455 4.87 29.44 0.05
C LEU A 455 3.53 29.28 -0.69
N ALA A 456 3.47 29.81 -1.93
CA ALA A 456 2.34 29.74 -2.83
C ALA A 456 1.65 28.36 -2.79
N PRO A 457 0.31 28.31 -2.64
CA PRO A 457 -0.45 27.06 -2.71
C PRO A 457 -0.17 26.30 -4.01
N ARG A 458 -0.12 24.96 -3.92
CA ARG A 458 0.13 24.07 -5.05
C ARG A 458 -1.00 23.06 -5.19
N SER A 459 -1.28 22.67 -6.43
CA SER A 459 -2.16 21.55 -6.73
C SER A 459 -1.36 20.26 -6.83
N GLU A 460 -1.95 19.14 -6.44
CA GLU A 460 -1.30 17.84 -6.64
C GLU A 460 -1.19 17.53 -8.14
N GLU A 461 0.05 17.41 -8.62
CA GLU A 461 0.33 16.99 -9.99
C GLU A 461 0.66 15.49 -10.04
N PRO A 462 0.52 14.80 -11.18
CA PRO A 462 1.08 13.46 -11.34
C PRO A 462 2.61 13.49 -11.15
N PRO A 463 3.20 12.41 -10.60
CA PRO A 463 4.65 12.35 -10.46
C PRO A 463 5.32 12.44 -11.83
N LEU A 464 6.37 13.25 -11.92
CA LEU A 464 7.15 13.40 -13.13
C LEU A 464 7.99 12.15 -13.37
N ILE A 465 7.72 11.47 -14.48
CA ILE A 465 8.46 10.26 -14.88
C ILE A 465 9.56 10.67 -15.85
N ALA A 466 10.80 10.67 -15.38
CA ALA A 466 12.01 10.89 -16.16
C ALA A 466 12.93 9.66 -16.08
N PRO A 467 13.88 9.49 -17.01
CA PRO A 467 14.87 8.43 -16.92
C PRO A 467 15.63 8.47 -15.59
N ALA A 468 15.83 7.30 -14.99
CA ALA A 468 16.61 7.17 -13.77
C ALA A 468 18.11 7.29 -14.06
N SER A 469 18.86 7.86 -13.12
CA SER A 469 20.32 7.82 -13.05
C SER A 469 20.77 7.51 -11.63
N ASP A 470 22.01 7.08 -11.45
CA ASP A 470 22.56 6.87 -10.11
C ASP A 470 22.81 8.21 -9.41
N TYR A 471 22.41 8.30 -8.14
CA TYR A 471 22.71 9.44 -7.29
C TYR A 471 24.18 9.46 -6.84
N TRP A 472 24.80 8.31 -6.58
CA TRP A 472 26.18 8.20 -6.07
C TRP A 472 27.09 7.41 -7.02
N PRO A 473 27.38 7.91 -8.24
CA PRO A 473 28.15 7.15 -9.22
C PRO A 473 29.59 6.82 -8.79
N GLU A 474 30.13 7.54 -7.81
CA GLU A 474 31.50 7.36 -7.31
C GLU A 474 31.57 6.33 -6.15
N ARG A 475 30.44 5.79 -5.66
CA ARG A 475 30.40 4.95 -4.46
C ARG A 475 29.43 3.77 -4.60
N GLY A 476 29.65 2.74 -3.78
CA GLY A 476 28.73 1.61 -3.68
C GLY A 476 28.90 0.58 -4.78
N LEU A 477 27.89 0.44 -5.64
CA LEU A 477 27.80 -0.65 -6.62
C LEU A 477 28.78 -0.49 -7.78
N ASP A 478 29.30 -1.60 -8.29
CA ASP A 478 30.05 -1.59 -9.55
C ASP A 478 29.17 -1.10 -10.72
N PRO A 479 29.76 -0.62 -11.82
CA PRO A 479 29.00 -0.04 -12.92
C PRO A 479 27.94 -0.96 -13.54
N VAL A 480 28.16 -2.27 -13.52
CA VAL A 480 27.25 -3.26 -14.11
C VAL A 480 26.05 -3.48 -13.18
N GLN A 481 26.27 -3.65 -11.88
CA GLN A 481 25.18 -3.76 -10.90
C GLN A 481 24.36 -2.47 -10.84
N ARG A 482 25.02 -1.31 -10.87
CA ARG A 482 24.34 -0.02 -10.98
C ARG A 482 23.41 0.07 -12.19
N ALA A 483 23.91 -0.31 -13.37
CA ALA A 483 23.10 -0.28 -14.59
C ALA A 483 21.85 -1.17 -14.45
N LEU A 484 21.98 -2.32 -13.78
CA LEU A 484 20.83 -3.20 -13.47
C LEU A 484 19.81 -2.52 -12.54
N HIS A 485 20.26 -1.83 -11.49
CA HIS A 485 19.38 -1.09 -10.59
C HIS A 485 18.64 0.05 -11.29
N VAL A 486 19.34 0.85 -12.10
CA VAL A 486 18.74 1.91 -12.93
C VAL A 486 17.68 1.32 -13.86
N ALA A 487 18.01 0.24 -14.57
CA ALA A 487 17.08 -0.39 -15.51
C ALA A 487 15.88 -1.03 -14.79
N LEU A 488 16.03 -1.54 -13.57
CA LEU A 488 14.91 -2.01 -12.75
C LEU A 488 13.96 -0.88 -12.40
N ILE A 489 14.50 0.26 -11.96
CA ILE A 489 13.69 1.43 -11.61
C ILE A 489 12.96 1.96 -12.85
N ASP A 490 13.64 2.11 -13.99
CA ASP A 490 13.00 2.49 -15.26
C ASP A 490 11.86 1.53 -15.65
N LEU A 491 12.05 0.21 -15.46
CA LEU A 491 11.02 -0.80 -15.70
C LEU A 491 9.81 -0.65 -14.76
N GLN A 492 10.04 -0.30 -13.50
CA GLN A 492 9.00 -0.07 -12.50
C GLN A 492 8.21 1.22 -12.77
N LEU A 493 8.89 2.28 -13.22
CA LEU A 493 8.26 3.54 -13.62
C LEU A 493 7.44 3.42 -14.90
N GLY A 494 7.96 2.65 -15.86
CA GLY A 494 7.36 2.48 -17.19
C GLY A 494 7.47 1.05 -17.68
N ALA A 495 6.47 0.22 -17.36
CA ALA A 495 6.39 -1.16 -17.84
C ALA A 495 6.00 -1.24 -19.34
N ASN A 496 6.91 -0.82 -20.21
CA ASN A 496 6.79 -0.87 -21.66
C ASN A 496 7.85 -1.82 -22.28
N PRO A 497 7.71 -2.21 -23.56
CA PRO A 497 8.67 -3.10 -24.22
C PRO A 497 10.12 -2.58 -24.21
N ALA A 498 10.34 -1.27 -24.43
CA ALA A 498 11.69 -0.70 -24.49
C ALA A 498 12.43 -0.79 -23.14
N ASN A 499 11.77 -0.43 -22.03
CA ASN A 499 12.35 -0.55 -20.69
C ASN A 499 12.56 -2.02 -20.31
N THR A 500 11.67 -2.91 -20.76
CA THR A 500 11.81 -4.35 -20.54
C THR A 500 13.05 -4.90 -21.24
N GLU A 501 13.31 -4.53 -22.50
CA GLU A 501 14.51 -4.97 -23.22
C GLU A 501 15.80 -4.35 -22.65
N ARG A 502 15.74 -3.09 -22.17
CA ARG A 502 16.87 -2.47 -21.46
C ARG A 502 17.22 -3.24 -20.18
N PHE A 503 16.20 -3.59 -19.39
CA PHE A 503 16.37 -4.38 -18.18
C PHE A 503 16.86 -5.80 -18.47
N ALA A 504 16.35 -6.45 -19.52
CA ALA A 504 16.82 -7.77 -19.94
C ALA A 504 18.32 -7.78 -20.29
N ARG A 505 18.81 -6.77 -21.02
CA ARG A 505 20.25 -6.65 -21.33
C ARG A 505 21.09 -6.42 -20.08
N ALA A 506 20.68 -5.49 -19.23
CA ALA A 506 21.39 -5.23 -17.98
C ALA A 506 21.43 -6.48 -17.07
N LEU A 507 20.35 -7.29 -17.08
CA LEU A 507 20.30 -8.54 -16.34
C LEU A 507 21.25 -9.61 -16.89
N GLU A 508 21.35 -9.73 -18.22
CA GLU A 508 22.29 -10.64 -18.87
C GLU A 508 23.75 -10.24 -18.65
N GLU A 509 24.05 -8.94 -18.56
CA GLU A 509 25.39 -8.45 -18.24
C GLU A 509 25.74 -8.66 -16.76
N ALA A 510 24.81 -8.35 -15.86
CA ALA A 510 25.04 -8.37 -14.41
C ALA A 510 25.00 -9.76 -13.77
N LYS A 511 24.21 -10.70 -14.34
CA LYS A 511 24.03 -12.08 -13.85
C LYS A 511 23.95 -12.21 -12.32
N PRO A 512 23.06 -11.44 -11.65
CA PRO A 512 22.97 -11.41 -10.19
C PRO A 512 22.49 -12.76 -9.66
N THR A 513 23.05 -13.22 -8.54
CA THR A 513 22.63 -14.46 -7.86
C THR A 513 21.48 -14.22 -6.89
N ALA A 514 20.42 -13.55 -7.35
CA ALA A 514 19.27 -13.18 -6.52
C ALA A 514 17.96 -13.33 -7.30
N ALA A 515 16.87 -13.70 -6.62
CA ALA A 515 15.57 -13.96 -7.27
C ALA A 515 14.91 -12.69 -7.85
N ARG A 516 15.07 -11.55 -7.17
CA ARG A 516 14.33 -10.31 -7.43
C ARG A 516 14.42 -9.82 -8.89
N PRO A 517 15.60 -9.71 -9.52
CA PRO A 517 15.70 -9.26 -10.91
C PRO A 517 14.96 -10.17 -11.91
N TYR A 518 15.14 -11.48 -11.79
CA TYR A 518 14.46 -12.46 -12.65
C TYR A 518 12.94 -12.41 -12.47
N PHE A 519 12.46 -12.25 -11.23
CA PHE A 519 11.03 -12.08 -10.94
C PHE A 519 10.42 -10.85 -11.65
N TYR A 520 11.10 -9.71 -11.62
CA TYR A 520 10.61 -8.49 -12.25
C TYR A 520 10.62 -8.59 -13.78
N LEU A 521 11.64 -9.22 -14.38
CA LEU A 521 11.67 -9.47 -15.82
C LEU A 521 10.57 -10.47 -16.24
N ALA A 522 10.39 -11.55 -15.47
CA ALA A 522 9.32 -12.52 -15.69
C ALA A 522 7.94 -11.85 -15.67
N SER A 523 7.71 -10.98 -14.68
CA SER A 523 6.49 -10.20 -14.56
C SER A 523 6.28 -9.24 -15.74
N ALA A 524 7.35 -8.65 -16.27
CA ALA A 524 7.28 -7.80 -17.45
C ALA A 524 6.93 -8.59 -18.72
N TYR A 525 7.58 -9.72 -18.95
CA TYR A 525 7.28 -10.63 -20.06
C TYR A 525 5.85 -11.16 -19.98
N GLN A 526 5.37 -11.51 -18.79
CA GLN A 526 3.97 -11.93 -18.60
C GLN A 526 3.00 -10.83 -19.04
N ARG A 527 3.24 -9.57 -18.67
CA ARG A 527 2.37 -8.44 -19.08
C ARG A 527 2.36 -8.23 -20.60
N GLN A 528 3.45 -8.57 -21.28
CA GLN A 528 3.58 -8.51 -22.73
C GLN A 528 3.03 -9.76 -23.45
N GLY A 529 2.50 -10.73 -22.72
CA GLY A 529 1.98 -11.98 -23.27
C GLY A 529 3.05 -13.02 -23.61
N ARG A 530 4.34 -12.74 -23.33
CA ARG A 530 5.50 -13.63 -23.50
C ARG A 530 5.52 -14.72 -22.42
N SER A 531 4.47 -15.52 -22.41
CA SER A 531 4.12 -16.40 -21.29
C SER A 531 5.03 -17.63 -21.16
N ALA A 532 5.79 -17.98 -22.20
CA ALA A 532 6.76 -19.09 -22.15
C ALA A 532 8.07 -18.62 -21.49
N GLU A 533 8.60 -17.49 -21.98
CA GLU A 533 9.81 -16.86 -21.44
C GLU A 533 9.62 -16.42 -19.99
N ALA A 534 8.44 -15.86 -19.67
CA ALA A 534 8.10 -15.53 -18.29
C ALA A 534 8.15 -16.75 -17.36
N LEU A 535 7.66 -17.91 -17.80
CA LEU A 535 7.68 -19.13 -16.99
C LEU A 535 9.11 -19.59 -16.69
N GLU A 536 10.01 -19.57 -17.68
CA GLU A 536 11.42 -19.92 -17.44
C GLU A 536 12.08 -18.94 -16.47
N LEU A 537 11.84 -17.64 -16.61
CA LEU A 537 12.37 -16.65 -15.67
C LEU A 537 11.80 -16.80 -14.26
N PHE A 538 10.53 -17.17 -14.10
CA PHE A 538 9.97 -17.50 -12.78
C PHE A 538 10.60 -18.76 -12.19
N ARG A 539 10.96 -19.76 -13.01
CA ARG A 539 11.74 -20.92 -12.54
C ARG A 539 13.15 -20.51 -12.11
N THR A 540 13.82 -19.65 -12.87
CA THR A 540 15.13 -19.10 -12.49
C THR A 540 15.04 -18.33 -11.17
N ALA A 541 14.04 -17.46 -11.01
CA ALA A 541 13.80 -16.75 -9.77
C ALA A 541 13.56 -17.73 -8.60
N ALA A 542 12.76 -18.77 -8.81
CA ALA A 542 12.51 -19.81 -7.81
C ALA A 542 13.75 -20.67 -7.49
N GLY A 543 14.72 -20.74 -8.41
CA GLY A 543 16.01 -21.38 -8.17
C GLY A 543 16.92 -20.57 -7.27
N TYR A 544 16.94 -19.23 -7.44
CA TYR A 544 17.69 -18.32 -6.57
C TYR A 544 16.98 -17.97 -5.25
N GLY A 545 15.66 -18.17 -5.18
CA GLY A 545 14.84 -17.93 -3.99
C GLY A 545 13.87 -19.09 -3.74
N PRO A 546 14.38 -20.29 -3.39
CA PRO A 546 13.53 -21.46 -3.16
C PRO A 546 12.62 -21.30 -1.94
N ASP A 547 13.02 -20.44 -1.00
CA ASP A 547 12.41 -20.11 0.28
C ASP A 547 11.57 -18.82 0.26
N LEU A 548 11.40 -18.19 -0.91
CA LEU A 548 10.63 -16.95 -1.05
C LEU A 548 9.16 -17.23 -1.38
N PRO A 549 8.20 -16.97 -0.47
CA PRO A 549 6.78 -17.31 -0.68
C PRO A 549 6.17 -16.66 -1.92
N LEU A 550 6.46 -15.38 -2.17
CA LEU A 550 5.97 -14.67 -3.35
C LEU A 550 6.42 -15.34 -4.66
N VAL A 551 7.67 -15.79 -4.72
CA VAL A 551 8.25 -16.38 -5.93
C VAL A 551 7.62 -17.75 -6.21
N GLN A 552 7.49 -18.59 -5.18
CA GLN A 552 6.84 -19.90 -5.32
C GLN A 552 5.36 -19.75 -5.69
N PHE A 553 4.63 -18.80 -5.06
CA PHE A 553 3.23 -18.51 -5.38
C PHE A 553 3.06 -18.09 -6.84
N GLU A 554 3.89 -17.16 -7.33
CA GLU A 554 3.80 -16.66 -8.71
C GLU A 554 4.17 -17.73 -9.75
N LEU A 555 5.17 -18.58 -9.45
CA LEU A 555 5.48 -19.74 -10.28
C LEU A 555 4.31 -20.72 -10.33
N GLY A 556 3.70 -21.05 -9.18
CA GLY A 556 2.52 -21.89 -9.09
C GLY A 556 1.36 -21.35 -9.93
N ARG A 557 1.13 -20.03 -9.89
CA ARG A 557 0.13 -19.35 -10.73
C ARG A 557 0.43 -19.48 -12.22
N GLN A 558 1.69 -19.39 -12.64
CA GLN A 558 2.05 -19.59 -14.06
C GLN A 558 1.80 -21.02 -14.52
N LEU A 559 2.19 -22.00 -13.71
CA LEU A 559 1.96 -23.42 -14.00
C LEU A 559 0.47 -23.72 -14.12
N LEU A 560 -0.35 -23.15 -13.22
CA LEU A 560 -1.80 -23.28 -13.27
C LEU A 560 -2.40 -22.67 -14.55
N GLN A 561 -1.88 -21.54 -15.03
CA GLN A 561 -2.30 -20.95 -16.31
C GLN A 561 -2.00 -21.88 -17.50
N ARG A 562 -0.91 -22.64 -17.43
CA ARG A 562 -0.54 -23.69 -18.39
C ARG A 562 -1.27 -25.02 -18.18
N ASN A 563 -2.21 -25.08 -17.23
CA ASN A 563 -2.95 -26.28 -16.87
C ASN A 563 -2.07 -27.40 -16.27
N ASP A 564 -0.85 -27.07 -15.84
CA ASP A 564 -0.02 -27.97 -15.04
C ASP A 564 -0.46 -27.89 -13.57
N LEU A 565 -1.52 -28.65 -13.26
CA LEU A 565 -2.12 -28.70 -11.93
C LEU A 565 -1.15 -29.26 -10.88
N ALA A 566 -0.39 -30.30 -11.23
CA ALA A 566 0.53 -30.95 -10.31
C ALA A 566 1.72 -30.05 -9.96
N GLY A 567 2.30 -29.39 -10.97
CA GLY A 567 3.34 -28.40 -10.76
C GLY A 567 2.86 -27.21 -9.93
N ALA A 568 1.65 -26.69 -10.21
CA ALA A 568 1.05 -25.60 -9.44
C ALA A 568 0.83 -25.99 -7.97
N GLN A 569 0.21 -27.15 -7.73
CA GLN A 569 -0.04 -27.66 -6.37
C GLN A 569 1.27 -27.78 -5.59
N LYS A 570 2.31 -28.36 -6.20
CA LYS A 570 3.64 -28.47 -5.58
C LYS A 570 4.20 -27.13 -5.12
N GLN A 571 4.05 -26.07 -5.90
CA GLN A 571 4.53 -24.75 -5.48
C GLN A 571 3.67 -24.14 -4.39
N PHE A 572 2.34 -24.28 -4.46
CA PHE A 572 1.45 -23.79 -3.41
C PHE A 572 1.64 -24.53 -2.07
N ASP A 573 1.94 -25.83 -2.11
CA ASP A 573 2.30 -26.61 -0.92
C ASP A 573 3.60 -26.12 -0.29
N ARG A 574 4.58 -25.70 -1.11
CA ARG A 574 5.80 -25.04 -0.59
C ARG A 574 5.48 -23.72 0.11
N VAL A 575 4.64 -22.87 -0.50
CA VAL A 575 4.20 -21.62 0.13
C VAL A 575 3.57 -21.91 1.49
N MET A 576 2.70 -22.91 1.56
CA MET A 576 2.06 -23.32 2.80
C MET A 576 3.03 -23.89 3.85
N ALA A 577 4.06 -24.62 3.42
CA ALA A 577 5.09 -25.13 4.33
C ALA A 577 5.97 -24.01 4.91
N MET A 578 6.24 -22.96 4.14
CA MET A 578 7.05 -21.82 4.58
C MET A 578 6.25 -20.84 5.44
N ALA A 579 5.00 -20.59 5.07
CA ALA A 579 4.13 -19.61 5.72
C ALA A 579 2.68 -20.11 5.72
N PRO A 580 2.28 -20.96 6.67
CA PRO A 580 0.95 -21.57 6.71
C PRO A 580 -0.18 -20.56 6.92
N ASP A 581 0.12 -19.41 7.53
CA ASP A 581 -0.84 -18.33 7.78
C ASP A 581 -0.82 -17.24 6.69
N LEU A 582 -0.07 -17.45 5.61
CA LEU A 582 -0.04 -16.54 4.48
C LEU A 582 -1.30 -16.72 3.60
N PRO A 583 -2.10 -15.67 3.34
CA PRO A 583 -3.31 -15.79 2.52
C PRO A 583 -3.05 -16.35 1.13
N GLU A 584 -1.89 -16.06 0.54
CA GLU A 584 -1.44 -16.57 -0.75
C GLU A 584 -1.39 -18.11 -0.80
N ALA A 585 -1.11 -18.79 0.32
CA ALA A 585 -1.10 -20.25 0.39
C ALA A 585 -2.51 -20.83 0.13
N TYR A 586 -3.53 -20.28 0.81
CA TYR A 586 -4.92 -20.68 0.65
C TYR A 586 -5.51 -20.22 -0.68
N LEU A 587 -5.10 -19.06 -1.19
CA LEU A 587 -5.47 -18.60 -2.52
C LEU A 587 -4.96 -19.59 -3.59
N GLY A 588 -3.75 -20.11 -3.45
CA GLY A 588 -3.21 -21.16 -4.33
C GLY A 588 -4.10 -22.41 -4.35
N LYS A 589 -4.48 -22.91 -3.17
CA LYS A 589 -5.41 -24.04 -3.03
C LYS A 589 -6.77 -23.76 -3.68
N ALA A 590 -7.33 -22.57 -3.43
CA ALA A 590 -8.59 -22.16 -4.04
C ALA A 590 -8.52 -22.17 -5.57
N LEU A 591 -7.45 -21.61 -6.14
CA LEU A 591 -7.27 -21.54 -7.60
C LEU A 591 -7.16 -22.94 -8.24
N VAL A 592 -6.46 -23.88 -7.59
CA VAL A 592 -6.39 -25.29 -8.04
C VAL A 592 -7.78 -25.93 -7.97
N ALA A 593 -8.48 -25.80 -6.85
CA ALA A 593 -9.82 -26.36 -6.66
C ALA A 593 -10.83 -25.80 -7.68
N MET A 594 -10.78 -24.50 -7.96
CA MET A 594 -11.60 -23.86 -9.00
C MET A 594 -11.31 -24.44 -10.39
N ARG A 595 -10.03 -24.67 -10.73
CA ARG A 595 -9.64 -25.29 -12.00
C ARG A 595 -10.14 -26.73 -12.11
N GLN A 596 -10.15 -27.47 -11.00
CA GLN A 596 -10.73 -28.81 -10.88
C GLN A 596 -12.26 -28.82 -10.82
N ARG A 597 -12.91 -27.64 -10.78
CA ARG A 597 -14.35 -27.47 -10.53
C ARG A 597 -14.84 -28.06 -9.20
N ASN A 598 -13.94 -28.19 -8.23
CA ASN A 598 -14.27 -28.58 -6.87
C ASN A 598 -14.71 -27.35 -6.07
N ALA A 599 -15.98 -26.97 -6.22
CA ALA A 599 -16.52 -25.77 -5.58
C ALA A 599 -16.47 -25.81 -4.03
N PRO A 600 -16.77 -26.93 -3.34
CA PRO A 600 -16.63 -26.98 -1.88
C PRO A 600 -15.21 -26.67 -1.39
N ALA A 601 -14.19 -27.27 -2.02
CA ALA A 601 -12.80 -27.01 -1.66
C ALA A 601 -12.37 -25.58 -2.00
N ALA A 602 -12.84 -25.03 -3.13
CA ALA A 602 -12.58 -23.64 -3.50
C ALA A 602 -13.20 -22.66 -2.49
N THR A 603 -14.45 -22.88 -2.09
CA THR A 603 -15.13 -22.07 -1.08
C THR A 603 -14.39 -22.09 0.26
N ALA A 604 -14.07 -23.28 0.78
CA ALA A 604 -13.38 -23.39 2.07
C ALA A 604 -12.01 -22.68 2.05
N ALA A 605 -11.25 -22.84 0.97
CA ALA A 605 -9.96 -22.16 0.83
C ALA A 605 -10.11 -20.63 0.71
N LEU A 606 -11.11 -20.13 -0.03
CA LEU A 606 -11.37 -18.69 -0.15
C LEU A 606 -11.88 -18.07 1.17
N GLU A 607 -12.70 -18.80 1.91
CA GLU A 607 -13.15 -18.38 3.25
C GLU A 607 -11.97 -18.22 4.20
N GLU A 608 -10.95 -19.09 4.10
CA GLU A 608 -9.73 -18.97 4.89
C GLU A 608 -8.85 -17.79 4.46
N VAL A 609 -8.75 -17.50 3.15
CA VAL A 609 -8.13 -16.26 2.66
C VAL A 609 -8.82 -15.04 3.27
N ILE A 610 -10.15 -15.03 3.31
CA ILE A 610 -10.95 -13.94 3.87
C ILE A 610 -10.80 -13.87 5.40
N ARG A 611 -10.64 -14.99 6.09
CA ARG A 611 -10.37 -14.99 7.53
C ARG A 611 -9.04 -14.30 7.84
N LEU A 612 -7.96 -14.72 7.18
CA LEU A 612 -6.62 -14.15 7.36
C LEU A 612 -6.50 -12.71 6.85
N ARG A 613 -7.19 -12.41 5.74
CA ARG A 613 -7.20 -11.09 5.10
C ARG A 613 -8.64 -10.68 4.74
N PRO A 614 -9.39 -10.13 5.71
CA PRO A 614 -10.80 -9.75 5.50
C PRO A 614 -11.01 -8.78 4.34
N GLN A 615 -10.01 -7.94 4.04
CA GLN A 615 -10.04 -6.99 2.93
C GLN A 615 -9.54 -7.52 1.57
N ASP A 616 -9.33 -8.83 1.40
CA ASP A 616 -8.90 -9.38 0.11
C ASP A 616 -10.02 -9.30 -0.95
N LEU A 617 -10.01 -8.22 -1.72
CA LEU A 617 -11.00 -7.95 -2.76
C LEU A 617 -11.07 -9.08 -3.80
N ASN A 618 -9.94 -9.71 -4.11
CA ASN A 618 -9.92 -10.81 -5.07
C ASN A 618 -10.60 -12.04 -4.48
N ALA A 619 -10.34 -12.38 -3.22
CA ALA A 619 -10.96 -13.53 -2.56
C ALA A 619 -12.49 -13.39 -2.50
N HIS A 620 -13.02 -12.24 -2.08
CA HIS A 620 -14.47 -11.99 -2.08
C HIS A 620 -15.08 -12.09 -3.49
N ASN A 621 -14.39 -11.55 -4.50
CA ASN A 621 -14.85 -11.64 -5.89
C ASN A 621 -14.82 -13.09 -6.41
N GLN A 622 -13.77 -13.87 -6.14
CA GLN A 622 -13.72 -15.28 -6.51
C GLN A 622 -14.82 -16.08 -5.79
N LEU A 623 -15.01 -15.83 -4.51
CA LEU A 623 -16.00 -16.52 -3.68
C LEU A 623 -17.41 -16.26 -4.20
N ALA A 624 -17.74 -15.00 -4.50
CA ALA A 624 -18.98 -14.63 -5.15
C ALA A 624 -19.16 -15.35 -6.49
N GLY A 625 -18.10 -15.40 -7.32
CA GLY A 625 -18.10 -16.14 -8.57
C GLY A 625 -18.39 -17.64 -8.42
N VAL A 626 -17.77 -18.30 -7.44
CA VAL A 626 -18.01 -19.72 -7.13
C VAL A 626 -19.46 -19.95 -6.69
N PHE A 627 -20.01 -19.08 -5.85
CA PHE A 627 -21.42 -19.17 -5.44
C PHE A 627 -22.39 -18.95 -6.61
N MET A 628 -22.12 -17.97 -7.48
CA MET A 628 -22.93 -17.74 -8.68
C MET A 628 -22.91 -18.96 -9.62
N GLN A 629 -21.74 -19.58 -9.81
CA GLN A 629 -21.59 -20.77 -10.66
C GLN A 629 -22.30 -22.00 -10.09
N THR A 630 -22.32 -22.13 -8.76
CA THR A 630 -23.01 -23.24 -8.07
C THR A 630 -24.47 -22.95 -7.74
N ARG A 631 -25.03 -21.86 -8.28
CA ARG A 631 -26.42 -21.40 -8.06
C ARG A 631 -26.77 -21.09 -6.60
N GLN A 632 -25.77 -20.85 -5.76
CA GLN A 632 -25.95 -20.32 -4.40
C GLN A 632 -26.06 -18.79 -4.47
N VAL A 633 -27.08 -18.30 -5.17
CA VAL A 633 -27.17 -16.91 -5.63
C VAL A 633 -27.17 -15.91 -4.48
N GLU A 634 -27.89 -16.21 -3.40
CA GLU A 634 -27.98 -15.35 -2.20
C GLU A 634 -26.61 -15.19 -1.53
N ARG A 635 -25.86 -16.28 -1.36
CA ARG A 635 -24.48 -16.24 -0.84
C ARG A 635 -23.55 -15.46 -1.77
N GLY A 636 -23.75 -15.58 -3.08
CA GLY A 636 -23.03 -14.81 -4.08
C GLY A 636 -23.29 -13.30 -3.96
N ILE A 637 -24.55 -12.91 -3.72
CA ILE A 637 -24.92 -11.51 -3.46
C ILE A 637 -24.24 -11.01 -2.18
N GLU A 638 -24.28 -11.78 -1.08
CA GLU A 638 -23.63 -11.40 0.18
C GLU A 638 -22.12 -11.17 0.01
N ALA A 639 -21.43 -12.05 -0.71
CA ALA A 639 -20.00 -11.90 -0.99
C ALA A 639 -19.70 -10.66 -1.86
N PHE A 640 -20.56 -10.35 -2.84
CA PHE A 640 -20.43 -9.10 -3.61
C PHE A 640 -20.78 -7.86 -2.78
N ASP A 641 -21.73 -7.92 -1.86
CA ASP A 641 -22.05 -6.82 -0.94
C ASP A 641 -20.86 -6.50 -0.04
N LYS A 642 -20.19 -7.53 0.52
CA LYS A 642 -18.93 -7.36 1.28
C LYS A 642 -17.84 -6.74 0.40
N LEU A 643 -17.70 -7.18 -0.84
CA LEU A 643 -16.78 -6.57 -1.81
C LEU A 643 -17.09 -5.08 -2.04
N LEU A 644 -18.36 -4.72 -2.26
CA LEU A 644 -18.79 -3.34 -2.51
C LEU A 644 -18.61 -2.43 -1.30
N ALA A 645 -18.80 -2.96 -0.08
CA ALA A 645 -18.49 -2.24 1.13
C ALA A 645 -17.01 -1.82 1.18
N MET A 646 -16.10 -2.59 0.58
CA MET A 646 -14.66 -2.29 0.57
C MET A 646 -14.24 -1.50 -0.68
N GLU A 647 -14.68 -1.95 -1.86
CA GLU A 647 -14.42 -1.36 -3.18
C GLU A 647 -15.72 -0.91 -3.87
N PRO A 648 -16.27 0.26 -3.48
CA PRO A 648 -17.45 0.83 -4.11
C PRO A 648 -17.30 1.13 -5.61
N GLY A 649 -16.06 1.15 -6.14
CA GLY A 649 -15.80 1.36 -7.56
C GLY A 649 -16.10 0.15 -8.45
N SER A 650 -16.43 -1.02 -7.86
CA SER A 650 -16.67 -2.25 -8.62
C SER A 650 -18.04 -2.25 -9.31
N MET A 651 -18.12 -1.62 -10.48
CA MET A 651 -19.35 -1.58 -11.30
C MET A 651 -19.79 -2.99 -11.74
N GLU A 652 -18.85 -3.92 -11.86
CA GLU A 652 -19.17 -5.31 -12.15
C GLU A 652 -19.94 -5.96 -11.00
N ALA A 653 -19.58 -5.71 -9.74
CA ALA A 653 -20.28 -6.29 -8.59
C ALA A 653 -21.73 -5.76 -8.51
N TYR A 654 -21.96 -4.45 -8.68
CA TYR A 654 -23.33 -3.90 -8.77
C TYR A 654 -24.15 -4.56 -9.87
N LYS A 655 -23.54 -4.74 -11.06
CA LYS A 655 -24.19 -5.39 -12.19
C LYS A 655 -24.54 -6.84 -11.86
N GLN A 656 -23.61 -7.61 -11.29
CA GLN A 656 -23.83 -9.01 -10.96
C GLN A 656 -24.91 -9.18 -9.89
N ILE A 657 -24.93 -8.33 -8.84
CA ILE A 657 -26.01 -8.34 -7.84
C ILE A 657 -27.35 -7.99 -8.49
N GLY A 658 -27.41 -6.94 -9.32
CA GLY A 658 -28.65 -6.56 -10.00
C GLY A 658 -29.21 -7.68 -10.89
N LEU A 659 -28.35 -8.33 -11.69
CA LEU A 659 -28.75 -9.46 -12.52
C LEU A 659 -29.17 -10.68 -11.69
N ALA A 660 -28.47 -10.94 -10.57
CA ALA A 660 -28.83 -12.00 -9.63
C ALA A 660 -30.21 -11.75 -9.00
N GLN A 661 -30.51 -10.50 -8.62
CA GLN A 661 -31.81 -10.13 -8.06
C GLN A 661 -32.94 -10.22 -9.09
N ILE A 662 -32.69 -9.89 -10.37
CA ILE A 662 -33.65 -10.17 -11.46
C ILE A 662 -33.92 -11.67 -11.55
N TYR A 663 -32.86 -12.50 -11.52
CA TYR A 663 -32.99 -13.96 -11.57
C TYR A 663 -33.80 -14.53 -10.40
N LEU A 664 -33.66 -13.95 -9.21
CA LEU A 664 -34.45 -14.29 -8.02
C LEU A 664 -35.88 -13.72 -8.01
N GLY A 665 -36.31 -13.03 -9.08
CA GLY A 665 -37.63 -12.42 -9.15
C GLY A 665 -37.80 -11.19 -8.24
N GLN A 666 -36.70 -10.51 -7.90
CA GLN A 666 -36.66 -9.34 -7.00
C GLN A 666 -36.24 -8.06 -7.76
N PRO A 667 -36.99 -7.63 -8.80
CA PRO A 667 -36.55 -6.54 -9.66
C PRO A 667 -36.46 -5.18 -8.93
N GLU A 668 -37.27 -4.93 -7.91
CA GLU A 668 -37.17 -3.68 -7.12
C GLU A 668 -35.84 -3.57 -6.37
N ARG A 669 -35.34 -4.69 -5.83
CA ARG A 669 -34.01 -4.71 -5.21
C ARG A 669 -32.92 -4.49 -6.26
N ALA A 670 -33.09 -5.07 -7.46
CA ALA A 670 -32.17 -4.85 -8.57
C ALA A 670 -32.10 -3.37 -8.96
N LEU A 671 -33.24 -2.69 -9.08
CA LEU A 671 -33.31 -1.25 -9.34
C LEU A 671 -32.59 -0.45 -8.25
N ALA A 672 -32.81 -0.76 -6.97
CA ALA A 672 -32.14 -0.08 -5.87
C ALA A 672 -30.61 -0.27 -5.92
N MET A 673 -30.14 -1.49 -6.14
CA MET A 673 -28.71 -1.80 -6.20
C MET A 673 -28.02 -1.14 -7.41
N LEU A 674 -28.63 -1.24 -8.58
CA LEU A 674 -28.08 -0.63 -9.81
C LEU A 674 -28.08 0.90 -9.73
N SER A 675 -29.08 1.50 -9.05
CA SER A 675 -29.11 2.94 -8.81
C SER A 675 -27.92 3.40 -7.97
N ARG A 676 -27.52 2.64 -6.95
CA ARG A 676 -26.31 2.94 -6.15
C ARG A 676 -25.05 2.97 -7.01
N GLY A 677 -24.89 2.01 -7.93
CA GLY A 677 -23.78 2.00 -8.87
C GLY A 677 -23.79 3.20 -9.83
N LEU A 678 -24.98 3.59 -10.32
CA LEU A 678 -25.17 4.75 -11.20
C LEU A 678 -24.98 6.10 -10.48
N VAL A 679 -25.15 6.18 -9.16
CA VAL A 679 -24.73 7.37 -8.38
C VAL A 679 -23.21 7.58 -8.50
N ILE A 680 -22.44 6.50 -8.51
CA ILE A 680 -20.97 6.55 -8.60
C ILE A 680 -20.52 6.76 -10.04
N GLN A 681 -21.11 6.05 -11.00
CA GLN A 681 -20.82 6.20 -12.44
C GLN A 681 -22.11 6.34 -13.26
N PRO A 682 -22.63 7.57 -13.44
CA PRO A 682 -23.91 7.80 -14.10
C PRO A 682 -24.01 7.31 -15.55
N ALA A 683 -22.89 7.24 -16.28
CA ALA A 683 -22.85 6.85 -17.69
C ALA A 683 -22.30 5.43 -17.91
N HIS A 684 -22.33 4.56 -16.89
CA HIS A 684 -21.81 3.20 -17.02
C HIS A 684 -22.76 2.29 -17.81
N ALA A 685 -22.43 2.01 -19.08
CA ALA A 685 -23.28 1.29 -20.03
C ALA A 685 -23.84 -0.04 -19.47
N GLY A 686 -22.98 -0.88 -18.90
CA GLY A 686 -23.42 -2.19 -18.37
C GLY A 686 -24.38 -2.09 -17.18
N LEU A 687 -24.34 -1.00 -16.41
CA LEU A 687 -25.31 -0.76 -15.33
C LEU A 687 -26.62 -0.21 -15.88
N MET A 688 -26.56 0.67 -16.89
CA MET A 688 -27.75 1.17 -17.58
C MET A 688 -28.50 0.04 -18.31
N GLU A 689 -27.79 -0.90 -18.94
CA GLU A 689 -28.38 -2.09 -19.55
C GLU A 689 -29.06 -2.98 -18.51
N ALA A 690 -28.38 -3.27 -17.39
CA ALA A 690 -28.97 -4.03 -16.30
C ALA A 690 -30.17 -3.31 -15.65
N MET A 691 -30.15 -1.98 -15.60
CA MET A 691 -31.25 -1.15 -15.10
C MET A 691 -32.47 -1.26 -16.01
N ALA A 692 -32.27 -1.14 -17.32
CA ALA A 692 -33.33 -1.35 -18.31
C ALA A 692 -33.89 -2.78 -18.22
N ALA A 693 -33.04 -3.79 -18.02
CA ALA A 693 -33.49 -5.16 -17.77
C ALA A 693 -34.36 -5.24 -16.51
N ALA A 694 -33.90 -4.71 -15.38
CA ALA A 694 -34.66 -4.71 -14.13
C ALA A 694 -36.03 -4.03 -14.29
N LEU A 695 -36.13 -2.94 -15.06
CA LEU A 695 -37.40 -2.27 -15.37
C LEU A 695 -38.35 -3.13 -16.21
N VAL A 696 -37.83 -3.87 -17.21
CA VAL A 696 -38.64 -4.85 -17.98
C VAL A 696 -39.23 -5.91 -17.04
N TYR A 697 -38.41 -6.48 -16.15
CA TYR A 697 -38.86 -7.50 -15.20
C TYR A 697 -39.74 -6.95 -14.07
N ALA A 698 -39.60 -5.66 -13.74
CA ALA A 698 -40.54 -4.92 -12.88
C ALA A 698 -41.85 -4.54 -13.59
N LYS A 699 -42.00 -4.84 -14.89
CA LYS A 699 -43.14 -4.47 -15.74
C LYS A 699 -43.34 -2.95 -15.89
N ARG A 700 -42.28 -2.15 -15.68
CA ARG A 700 -42.29 -0.70 -15.87
C ARG A 700 -41.84 -0.36 -17.28
N TYR A 701 -42.63 -0.74 -18.27
CA TYR A 701 -42.19 -0.79 -19.67
C TYR A 701 -41.87 0.57 -20.29
N ASP A 702 -42.61 1.64 -19.96
CA ASP A 702 -42.28 3.00 -20.43
C ASP A 702 -40.91 3.46 -19.92
N GLN A 703 -40.63 3.22 -18.64
CA GLN A 703 -39.33 3.51 -18.03
C GLN A 703 -38.24 2.63 -18.64
N ALA A 704 -38.53 1.35 -18.89
CA ALA A 704 -37.60 0.43 -19.52
C ALA A 704 -37.20 0.88 -20.94
N LEU A 705 -38.16 1.39 -21.72
CA LEU A 705 -37.91 1.91 -23.06
C LEU A 705 -37.00 3.15 -23.04
N ALA A 706 -37.27 4.08 -22.12
CA ALA A 706 -36.42 5.25 -21.90
C ALA A 706 -35.01 4.85 -21.44
N ALA A 707 -34.91 3.91 -20.49
CA ALA A 707 -33.64 3.41 -19.98
C ALA A 707 -32.83 2.64 -21.04
N ALA A 708 -33.47 1.79 -21.85
CA ALA A 708 -32.80 1.09 -22.95
C ALA A 708 -32.26 2.06 -24.00
N SER A 709 -33.03 3.11 -24.31
CA SER A 709 -32.60 4.19 -25.22
C SER A 709 -31.44 5.00 -24.64
N ALA A 710 -31.46 5.29 -23.34
CA ALA A 710 -30.35 5.94 -22.65
C ALA A 710 -29.10 5.07 -22.61
N ALA A 711 -29.24 3.79 -22.27
CA ALA A 711 -28.16 2.81 -22.29
C ALA A 711 -27.51 2.74 -23.68
N ALA A 712 -28.31 2.70 -24.75
CA ALA A 712 -27.81 2.70 -26.11
C ALA A 712 -26.98 3.94 -26.45
N ARG A 713 -27.16 5.09 -25.79
CA ARG A 713 -26.31 6.27 -26.05
C ARG A 713 -24.93 6.17 -25.40
N ALA A 714 -24.71 5.22 -24.48
CA ALA A 714 -23.42 5.07 -23.81
C ALA A 714 -22.35 4.48 -24.76
N PRO A 715 -21.08 4.96 -24.72
CA PRO A 715 -20.04 4.58 -25.69
C PRO A 715 -19.73 3.07 -25.77
N SER A 716 -19.86 2.34 -24.66
CA SER A 716 -19.53 0.91 -24.55
C SER A 716 -20.76 0.01 -24.42
N ALA A 717 -21.93 0.50 -24.84
CA ALA A 717 -23.17 -0.25 -24.74
C ALA A 717 -23.21 -1.39 -25.76
N ASP A 718 -23.68 -2.54 -25.30
CA ASP A 718 -24.00 -3.66 -26.15
C ASP A 718 -25.32 -3.38 -26.88
N ARG A 719 -25.19 -2.93 -28.13
CA ARG A 719 -26.33 -2.53 -28.97
C ARG A 719 -27.38 -3.62 -29.09
N ALA A 720 -26.95 -4.88 -29.18
CA ALA A 720 -27.87 -5.98 -29.31
C ALA A 720 -28.62 -6.27 -28.00
N ASN A 721 -28.00 -6.05 -26.83
CA ASN A 721 -28.74 -6.07 -25.55
C ASN A 721 -29.76 -4.93 -25.51
N CYS A 722 -29.35 -3.70 -25.85
CA CYS A 722 -30.27 -2.55 -25.86
C CYS A 722 -31.46 -2.77 -26.80
N THR A 723 -31.24 -3.28 -28.01
CA THR A 723 -32.32 -3.58 -28.96
C THR A 723 -33.27 -4.66 -28.43
N MET A 724 -32.76 -5.74 -27.83
CA MET A 724 -33.64 -6.73 -27.20
C MET A 724 -34.43 -6.14 -26.03
N LEU A 725 -33.81 -5.32 -25.18
CA LEU A 725 -34.49 -4.63 -24.09
C LEU A 725 -35.61 -3.71 -24.58
N THR A 726 -35.37 -2.95 -25.65
CA THR A 726 -36.38 -2.16 -26.35
C THR A 726 -37.54 -3.04 -26.83
N GLY A 727 -37.24 -4.13 -27.54
CA GLY A 727 -38.28 -5.04 -28.04
C GLY A 727 -39.10 -5.71 -26.93
N LEU A 728 -38.47 -6.05 -25.80
CA LEU A 728 -39.15 -6.60 -24.62
C LEU A 728 -40.08 -5.56 -23.97
N ALA A 729 -39.63 -4.31 -23.84
CA ALA A 729 -40.46 -3.23 -23.32
C ALA A 729 -41.64 -2.91 -24.25
N GLN A 730 -41.40 -2.83 -25.56
CA GLN A 730 -42.44 -2.65 -26.58
C GLN A 730 -43.49 -3.76 -26.53
N HIS A 731 -43.05 -5.02 -26.36
CA HIS A 731 -43.97 -6.16 -26.21
C HIS A 731 -44.88 -5.99 -24.99
N GLY A 732 -44.30 -5.61 -23.84
CA GLY A 732 -45.07 -5.32 -22.63
C GLY A 732 -46.07 -4.17 -22.77
N LEU A 733 -45.80 -3.20 -23.66
CA LEU A 733 -46.70 -2.10 -24.02
C LEU A 733 -47.71 -2.46 -25.13
N GLY A 734 -47.66 -3.67 -25.69
CA GLY A 734 -48.52 -4.06 -26.81
C GLY A 734 -48.20 -3.35 -28.13
N GLN A 735 -46.97 -2.84 -28.30
CA GLN A 735 -46.58 -2.14 -29.53
C GLN A 735 -46.33 -3.11 -30.68
N PRO A 736 -46.82 -2.81 -31.91
CA PRO A 736 -46.74 -3.74 -33.05
C PRO A 736 -45.30 -4.01 -33.51
N ALA A 737 -44.38 -3.07 -33.31
CA ALA A 737 -42.97 -3.19 -33.69
C ALA A 737 -42.15 -4.15 -32.79
N ALA A 738 -42.74 -4.70 -31.72
CA ALA A 738 -42.01 -5.48 -30.72
C ALA A 738 -41.36 -6.74 -31.30
N LYS A 739 -42.11 -7.56 -32.05
CA LYS A 739 -41.59 -8.82 -32.63
C LYS A 739 -40.43 -8.54 -33.61
N GLU A 740 -40.57 -7.49 -34.45
CA GLU A 740 -39.51 -7.07 -35.37
C GLU A 740 -38.24 -6.63 -34.62
N THR A 741 -38.39 -5.78 -33.60
CA THR A 741 -37.27 -5.28 -32.81
C THR A 741 -36.54 -6.41 -32.06
N LEU A 742 -37.28 -7.38 -31.51
CA LEU A 742 -36.67 -8.57 -30.89
C LEU A 742 -35.86 -9.39 -31.89
N MET A 743 -36.36 -9.58 -33.12
CA MET A 743 -35.65 -10.29 -34.19
C MET A 743 -34.35 -9.58 -34.60
N GLN A 744 -34.38 -8.25 -34.71
CA GLN A 744 -33.19 -7.45 -34.98
C GLN A 744 -32.15 -7.61 -33.85
N GLY A 745 -32.58 -7.55 -32.60
CA GLY A 745 -31.72 -7.74 -31.43
C GLY A 745 -31.07 -9.13 -31.39
N LEU A 746 -31.83 -10.19 -31.65
CA LEU A 746 -31.32 -11.56 -31.73
C LEU A 746 -30.33 -11.77 -32.88
N THR A 747 -30.59 -11.14 -34.03
CA THR A 747 -29.68 -11.20 -35.19
C THR A 747 -28.35 -10.53 -34.87
N ALA A 748 -28.40 -9.33 -34.28
CA ALA A 748 -27.21 -8.63 -33.84
C ALA A 748 -26.44 -9.40 -32.75
N ALA A 749 -27.15 -10.07 -31.83
CA ALA A 749 -26.57 -10.93 -30.80
C ALA A 749 -25.78 -12.12 -31.38
N ARG A 750 -26.27 -12.71 -32.47
CA ARG A 750 -25.59 -13.82 -33.18
C ARG A 750 -24.35 -13.34 -33.92
N ALA A 751 -24.38 -12.13 -34.47
CA ALA A 751 -23.23 -11.52 -35.13
C ALA A 751 -22.12 -11.12 -34.13
N GLN A 752 -22.49 -10.82 -32.88
CA GLN A 752 -21.58 -10.44 -31.80
C GLN A 752 -21.77 -11.36 -30.58
N PRO A 753 -21.34 -12.63 -30.67
CA PRO A 753 -21.52 -13.58 -29.59
C PRO A 753 -20.76 -13.11 -28.35
N THR A 754 -21.50 -12.91 -27.26
CA THR A 754 -20.98 -12.52 -25.95
C THR A 754 -21.44 -13.51 -24.91
N ASN A 755 -20.56 -13.86 -23.97
CA ASN A 755 -20.88 -14.76 -22.86
C ASN A 755 -21.20 -13.96 -21.59
N SER A 756 -22.22 -13.09 -21.65
CA SER A 756 -22.69 -12.34 -20.50
C SER A 756 -24.00 -12.93 -19.96
N SER A 757 -24.16 -12.93 -18.63
CA SER A 757 -25.38 -13.41 -17.97
C SER A 757 -26.63 -12.67 -18.47
N LEU A 758 -26.49 -11.36 -18.70
CA LEU A 758 -27.55 -10.53 -19.27
C LEU A 758 -27.90 -10.97 -20.69
N ARG A 759 -26.91 -11.19 -21.58
CA ARG A 759 -27.15 -11.65 -22.95
C ARG A 759 -27.98 -12.93 -22.96
N GLY A 760 -27.54 -13.94 -22.21
CA GLY A 760 -28.23 -15.22 -22.14
C GLY A 760 -29.65 -15.10 -21.60
N MET A 761 -29.88 -14.23 -20.61
CA MET A 761 -31.20 -13.93 -20.08
C MET A 761 -32.11 -13.30 -21.16
N LEU A 762 -31.66 -12.23 -21.81
CA LEU A 762 -32.44 -11.51 -22.82
C LEU A 762 -32.75 -12.39 -24.04
N THR A 763 -31.79 -13.18 -24.51
CA THR A 763 -32.00 -14.09 -25.65
C THR A 763 -33.07 -15.14 -25.35
N ARG A 764 -33.12 -15.70 -24.13
CA ARG A 764 -34.19 -16.63 -23.72
C ARG A 764 -35.56 -15.95 -23.73
N SER A 765 -35.67 -14.77 -23.11
CA SER A 765 -36.94 -14.03 -23.05
C SER A 765 -37.44 -13.63 -24.45
N ALA A 766 -36.55 -13.11 -25.31
CA ALA A 766 -36.88 -12.73 -26.67
C ALA A 766 -37.36 -13.92 -27.50
N THR A 767 -36.67 -15.06 -27.39
CA THR A 767 -37.03 -16.29 -28.11
C THR A 767 -38.39 -16.82 -27.66
N GLN A 768 -38.66 -16.81 -26.36
CA GLN A 768 -39.94 -17.26 -25.81
C GLN A 768 -41.12 -16.43 -26.33
N ILE A 769 -40.99 -15.09 -26.38
CA ILE A 769 -42.03 -14.20 -26.92
C ILE A 769 -42.28 -14.46 -28.40
N LEU A 770 -41.21 -14.66 -29.19
CA LEU A 770 -41.33 -14.91 -30.62
C LEU A 770 -41.93 -16.28 -30.97
N GLN A 771 -41.85 -17.24 -30.05
CA GLN A 771 -42.48 -18.56 -30.16
C GLN A 771 -43.95 -18.56 -29.70
N THR A 772 -44.41 -17.47 -29.08
CA THR A 772 -45.80 -17.33 -28.65
C THR A 772 -46.63 -16.83 -29.86
N PRO A 773 -47.74 -17.51 -30.22
CA PRO A 773 -48.56 -17.19 -31.40
C PRO A 773 -48.90 -15.70 -31.52
#